data_AF-A0A937B401-F1
#
_entry.id   AF-A0A937B401-F1
#
_cell.length_a   1.000
_cell.length_b   1.000
_cell.length_c   1.000
_cell.angle_alpha   90.00
_cell.angle_beta   90.00
_cell.angle_gamma   90.00
#
_symmetry.space_group_name_H-M   'P 1'
#
loop_
_entity.id
_entity.type
_entity.pdbx_description
1 polymer ?
#
loop_
_entity_poly.entity_id
_entity_poly.type
_entity_poly.pdbx_seq_one_letter_code
_entity_poly.pdbx_strand_id
1 'polypeptide(L)'
;MTKKKFNLTTFFTFILFVGIQCQVKSQAEHKCLSVHSPTNSSRVICDLNSEQDLCVKIKFHFIKDISNTSAFPSDQVYTDLLKDLNNYFYRGKIRLVLEQDCIDKRSVNFELAGPRDLDNKLFYGSDADIAYYRSQLGYDETAFHIYSEYIAGGDGMALPGKNITYASLNSWHCCHEVGHMFALLHTHGWNQGVSPESYWECKNPQDPNDGSGDGIDDTGADPYSQDLSPKDGLPEYWNWMNETTCQQTIPASVPDKCGNTTLPWNIPVDNIMSYYPEHCKCFFTTGQFCKMREWITLRFPQYITQCNVTPSSECADILITSNVKWSNGTKKLCPNQKIIIRNNGILTLDNFILTRVNTNTTSPCSQVVKLGEWDGIYVEANKNSLIIKNNSIIEYSKNGIQALNGGRVSLENAIMRNNRMAIHCENDVRFALTNSEINVPKYCNTVQLRLMNTGAKIDNSKFINNTGKEVTALKSLNGRIDISSNTTFTGFQTAIEKESGLIGNGNGMSIEGSRFENCQTAIRNLGPSLFLTQNLIDGEVLSTGICSGELFGNNFRKKVAIQDPQSALKIEENYFYNNSLLLNGSNILTDLTCNQWANTKVALEGICTDLKIEWGTKNQSSGNIYLNNSMTMNINSSENVINWHFQQEPKSIFTYLGKNIGNNAVENRSCKYNLFPTYVNDKITIAESVSATWGDNDKSLEEQWSEENTKIQEVRSNDHIQNLQSITSQIQDATIRKDLIVQNAIKNSTDYDLEDHSWQQRLPSKMQELNQISEWFVQKQYAQIQQWCQANKNHESAKDIESLHRFIVWIRKAISQGKNIYDFSTIDKQEIKKLAEITHGDYSSLIRAFLNAYYDIRVDPKIEVRTAHTNEGDEAVSEPFTISPNPTSDFIKINLFDSKKTEIRIEVLSMDGKSIFYQNSTTDEYLNFKNLSPGLYILKIESVDKKHNQCSKVLVK
;
A
#
# COMPACT_ATOMS: atom_id res chain seq x y z
N MET A 1 6.54 -19.73 52.61
CA MET A 1 7.54 -20.80 52.48
C MET A 1 7.50 -21.34 51.05
N THR A 2 8.65 -21.30 50.37
CA THR A 2 9.13 -22.20 49.29
C THR A 2 8.21 -22.49 48.08
N LYS A 3 8.56 -22.01 46.88
CA LYS A 3 9.36 -22.70 45.81
C LYS A 3 8.64 -23.97 45.27
N LYS A 4 8.46 -24.24 43.97
CA LYS A 4 9.21 -23.87 42.75
C LYS A 4 8.43 -24.39 41.50
N LYS A 5 8.46 -23.59 40.42
CA LYS A 5 8.73 -23.90 38.98
C LYS A 5 8.12 -25.13 38.27
N PHE A 6 7.57 -24.89 37.07
CA PHE A 6 8.01 -25.42 35.73
C PHE A 6 7.28 -24.59 34.63
N ASN A 7 7.96 -23.63 33.97
CA ASN A 7 8.69 -23.66 32.67
C ASN A 7 7.80 -23.40 31.42
N LEU A 8 7.82 -22.15 30.94
CA LEU A 8 7.26 -21.68 29.68
C LEU A 8 8.39 -21.01 28.88
N THR A 9 9.23 -21.80 28.19
CA THR A 9 10.47 -21.29 27.56
C THR A 9 10.67 -21.77 26.12
N THR A 10 9.61 -22.16 25.40
CA THR A 10 9.79 -22.72 24.04
C THR A 10 8.82 -22.20 22.98
N PHE A 11 8.06 -21.12 23.25
CA PHE A 11 7.09 -20.60 22.26
C PHE A 11 7.30 -19.14 21.83
N PHE A 12 8.36 -18.47 22.29
CA PHE A 12 8.64 -17.05 21.94
C PHE A 12 9.79 -16.84 20.93
N THR A 13 10.36 -17.90 20.37
CA THR A 13 11.60 -17.81 19.59
C THR A 13 11.41 -17.73 18.07
N PHE A 14 10.19 -17.60 17.54
CA PHE A 14 9.94 -17.59 16.09
C PHE A 14 9.23 -16.34 15.52
N ILE A 15 8.91 -15.33 16.35
CA ILE A 15 8.24 -14.08 15.91
C ILE A 15 9.14 -12.83 16.07
N LEU A 16 10.42 -12.98 16.41
CA LEU A 16 11.33 -11.84 16.60
C LEU A 16 12.27 -11.52 15.42
N PHE A 17 12.24 -12.28 14.31
CA PHE A 17 13.29 -12.16 13.28
C PHE A 17 12.94 -11.38 12.00
N VAL A 18 11.72 -10.80 11.89
CA VAL A 18 11.36 -9.97 10.70
C VAL A 18 10.81 -8.58 11.06
N GLY A 19 10.61 -8.28 12.36
CA GLY A 19 10.03 -7.01 12.83
C GLY A 19 11.01 -5.95 13.34
N ILE A 20 12.32 -6.22 13.40
CA ILE A 20 13.27 -5.39 14.17
C ILE A 20 14.00 -4.31 13.34
N GLN A 21 13.97 -4.35 12.00
CA GLN A 21 14.71 -3.36 11.20
C GLN A 21 13.97 -2.03 10.90
N CYS A 22 12.67 -1.90 11.22
CA CYS A 22 11.93 -0.66 10.97
C CYS A 22 11.52 0.16 12.21
N GLN A 23 11.69 -0.35 13.44
CA GLN A 23 11.30 0.38 14.67
C GLN A 23 12.45 1.06 15.41
N VAL A 24 13.72 0.81 15.06
CA VAL A 24 14.86 1.44 15.75
C VAL A 24 14.99 2.94 15.40
N LYS A 25 14.52 3.38 14.22
CA LYS A 25 14.55 4.81 13.86
C LYS A 25 13.50 5.67 14.59
N SER A 26 12.30 5.15 14.88
CA SER A 26 11.23 5.97 15.47
C SER A 26 11.27 6.07 17.01
N GLN A 27 11.90 5.11 17.71
CA GLN A 27 12.10 5.22 19.16
C GLN A 27 13.27 6.15 19.54
N ALA A 28 14.27 6.31 18.67
CA ALA A 28 15.32 7.32 18.84
C ALA A 28 14.75 8.74 18.71
N GLU A 29 13.90 9.00 17.70
CA GLU A 29 13.25 10.31 17.52
C GLU A 29 12.28 10.67 18.67
N HIS A 30 11.65 9.68 19.30
CA HIS A 30 10.69 9.93 20.40
C HIS A 30 11.32 10.13 21.79
N LYS A 31 12.52 9.60 22.07
CA LYS A 31 13.19 9.80 23.37
C LYS A 31 13.76 11.22 23.52
N CYS A 32 14.26 11.81 22.44
CA CYS A 32 14.90 13.14 22.41
C CYS A 32 13.95 14.33 22.64
N LEU A 33 12.64 14.10 22.67
CA LEU A 33 11.62 15.13 22.91
C LEU A 33 11.23 15.28 24.40
N SER A 34 11.76 14.44 25.30
CA SER A 34 11.18 14.29 26.65
C SER A 34 12.10 14.49 27.85
N VAL A 35 13.40 14.76 27.67
CA VAL A 35 14.32 14.91 28.83
C VAL A 35 15.22 16.13 28.66
N HIS A 36 15.22 16.97 29.70
CA HIS A 36 16.00 18.20 29.94
C HIS A 36 15.40 19.55 29.54
N SER A 37 14.81 20.21 30.55
CA SER A 37 14.72 21.67 30.64
C SER A 37 16.11 22.25 30.94
N PRO A 38 16.49 23.40 30.36
CA PRO A 38 17.74 24.08 30.69
C PRO A 38 17.76 24.45 32.18
N THR A 39 18.80 24.05 32.89
CA THR A 39 19.08 24.56 34.24
C THR A 39 19.54 26.00 34.15
N ASN A 40 18.92 26.87 34.97
CA ASN A 40 19.23 28.30 35.14
C ASN A 40 20.74 28.60 35.20
N SER A 41 21.31 29.02 34.06
CA SER A 41 22.49 29.87 33.99
C SER A 41 22.00 31.28 33.70
N SER A 42 22.26 32.23 34.60
CA SER A 42 21.85 33.63 34.49
C SER A 42 22.80 34.47 33.61
N ARG A 43 23.62 33.85 32.77
CA ARG A 43 24.37 34.55 31.72
C ARG A 43 23.57 34.50 30.43
N VAL A 44 23.42 35.65 29.78
CA VAL A 44 22.75 35.74 28.48
C VAL A 44 23.62 35.02 27.46
N ILE A 45 23.32 33.74 27.27
CA ILE A 45 23.79 32.90 26.18
C ILE A 45 22.97 33.35 24.97
N CYS A 46 23.59 34.03 24.01
CA CYS A 46 23.14 34.30 22.63
C CYS A 46 21.69 33.87 22.27
N ASP A 47 20.85 34.81 21.83
CA ASP A 47 19.47 34.51 21.41
C ASP A 47 19.41 34.01 19.96
N LEU A 48 19.27 32.70 19.76
CA LEU A 48 19.10 32.08 18.45
C LEU A 48 17.69 32.25 17.87
N ASN A 49 16.69 32.70 18.65
CA ASN A 49 15.31 32.82 18.17
C ASN A 49 15.12 33.98 17.19
N SER A 50 15.96 35.01 17.28
CA SER A 50 15.96 36.16 16.35
C SER A 50 16.87 35.99 15.14
N GLU A 51 17.67 34.92 15.11
CA GLU A 51 18.70 34.70 14.09
C GLU A 51 18.15 34.06 12.80
N GLN A 52 18.68 34.49 11.65
CA GLN A 52 18.41 33.85 10.37
C GLN A 52 19.29 32.61 10.17
N ASP A 53 18.84 31.72 9.28
CA ASP A 53 19.61 30.54 8.87
C ASP A 53 20.96 30.97 8.26
N LEU A 54 22.04 30.45 8.83
CA LEU A 54 23.41 30.57 8.36
C LEU A 54 23.70 29.39 7.43
N CYS A 55 23.73 29.64 6.12
CA CYS A 55 24.03 28.57 5.16
C CYS A 55 25.51 28.45 4.89
N VAL A 56 26.02 27.25 5.14
CA VAL A 56 27.45 26.95 5.18
C VAL A 56 27.79 25.98 4.06
N LYS A 57 28.69 26.39 3.19
CA LYS A 57 29.18 25.60 2.05
C LYS A 57 30.06 24.46 2.53
N ILE A 58 29.69 23.23 2.17
CA ILE A 58 30.46 22.02 2.43
C ILE A 58 30.72 21.24 1.13
N LYS A 59 31.77 20.42 1.12
CA LYS A 59 32.04 19.42 0.08
C LYS A 59 32.29 18.06 0.71
N PHE A 60 31.62 17.05 0.17
CA PHE A 60 31.94 15.66 0.50
C PHE A 60 32.97 15.12 -0.48
N HIS A 61 33.96 14.40 0.06
CA HIS A 61 34.99 13.72 -0.71
C HIS A 61 35.02 12.25 -0.33
N PHE A 62 34.98 11.37 -1.33
CA PHE A 62 35.33 9.95 -1.20
C PHE A 62 36.60 9.70 -2.00
N ILE A 63 37.68 9.31 -1.33
CA ILE A 63 39.01 9.23 -1.95
C ILE A 63 39.65 7.88 -1.67
N LYS A 64 39.75 7.06 -2.71
CA LYS A 64 40.36 5.73 -2.61
C LYS A 64 41.72 5.69 -3.26
N ASP A 65 42.58 4.83 -2.75
CA ASP A 65 43.75 4.40 -3.53
C ASP A 65 43.25 3.71 -4.82
N ILE A 66 43.93 3.94 -5.95
CA ILE A 66 43.63 3.28 -7.23
C ILE A 66 43.70 1.75 -7.14
N SER A 67 44.48 1.22 -6.19
CA SER A 67 44.55 -0.22 -5.87
C SER A 67 43.30 -0.74 -5.15
N ASN A 68 42.47 0.12 -4.54
CA ASN A 68 41.22 -0.27 -3.90
C ASN A 68 40.10 -0.46 -4.94
N THR A 69 39.72 -1.71 -5.19
CA THR A 69 38.68 -2.08 -6.16
C THR A 69 37.25 -1.92 -5.63
N SER A 70 37.06 -1.51 -4.37
CA SER A 70 35.73 -1.33 -3.76
C SER A 70 34.91 -0.31 -4.54
N ALA A 71 33.60 -0.56 -4.70
CA ALA A 71 32.72 0.41 -5.35
C ALA A 71 32.59 1.68 -4.49
N PHE A 72 32.53 2.84 -5.14
CA PHE A 72 32.21 4.10 -4.46
C PHE A 72 30.81 4.00 -3.82
N PRO A 73 30.58 4.60 -2.63
CA PRO A 73 29.25 4.76 -2.06
C PRO A 73 28.33 5.51 -3.03
N SER A 74 27.04 5.20 -3.00
CA SER A 74 26.07 5.89 -3.85
C SER A 74 25.84 7.33 -3.40
N ASP A 75 25.49 8.24 -4.31
CA ASP A 75 25.23 9.66 -3.96
C ASP A 75 24.08 9.83 -2.96
N GLN A 76 23.15 8.86 -2.93
CA GLN A 76 22.06 8.83 -1.96
C GLN A 76 22.58 8.74 -0.52
N VAL A 77 23.68 8.00 -0.29
CA VAL A 77 24.28 7.89 1.06
C VAL A 77 24.70 9.26 1.58
N TYR A 78 25.33 10.07 0.73
CA TYR A 78 25.73 11.44 1.08
C TYR A 78 24.55 12.40 1.17
N THR A 79 23.51 12.19 0.37
CA THR A 79 22.30 13.01 0.43
C THR A 79 21.54 12.76 1.74
N ASP A 80 21.42 11.50 2.15
CA ASP A 80 20.83 11.11 3.43
C ASP A 80 21.69 11.62 4.58
N LEU A 81 23.02 11.49 4.48
CA LEU A 81 23.95 12.05 5.45
C LEU A 81 23.80 13.58 5.58
N LEU A 82 23.74 14.31 4.46
CA LEU A 82 23.52 15.77 4.46
C LEU A 82 22.19 16.15 5.12
N LYS A 83 21.14 15.38 4.86
CA LYS A 83 19.82 15.60 5.48
C LYS A 83 19.90 15.38 6.99
N ASP A 84 20.52 14.30 7.43
CA ASP A 84 20.68 13.98 8.85
C ASP A 84 21.53 15.04 9.56
N LEU A 85 22.66 15.46 8.96
CA LEU A 85 23.48 16.56 9.49
C LEU A 85 22.65 17.85 9.63
N ASN A 86 21.89 18.22 8.59
CA ASN A 86 21.03 19.40 8.67
C ASN A 86 19.98 19.31 9.77
N ASN A 87 19.48 18.11 10.09
CA ASN A 87 18.56 17.93 11.23
C ASN A 87 19.26 18.20 12.58
N TYR A 88 20.52 17.75 12.75
CA TYR A 88 21.30 18.04 13.96
C TYR A 88 21.59 19.54 14.12
N PHE A 89 21.93 20.23 13.03
CA PHE A 89 22.31 21.64 13.05
C PHE A 89 21.14 22.64 12.98
N TYR A 90 19.91 22.17 12.69
CA TYR A 90 18.72 23.01 12.51
C TYR A 90 18.43 23.93 13.70
N ARG A 91 18.57 23.44 14.95
CA ARG A 91 18.34 24.24 16.17
C ARG A 91 19.34 25.40 16.30
N GLY A 92 20.55 25.23 15.78
CA GLY A 92 21.56 26.28 15.69
C GLY A 92 21.34 27.30 14.57
N LYS A 93 20.26 27.16 13.79
CA LYS A 93 20.06 27.93 12.56
C LYS A 93 21.26 27.81 11.62
N ILE A 94 21.94 26.66 11.62
CA ILE A 94 23.03 26.36 10.69
C ILE A 94 22.51 25.35 9.69
N ARG A 95 22.66 25.65 8.40
CA ARG A 95 22.24 24.77 7.32
C ARG A 95 23.42 24.50 6.39
N LEU A 96 23.83 23.24 6.33
CA LEU A 96 24.87 22.78 5.43
C LEU A 96 24.32 22.67 4.01
N VAL A 97 25.02 23.26 3.05
CA VAL A 97 24.69 23.23 1.63
C VAL A 97 25.91 22.77 0.83
N LEU A 98 25.69 21.99 -0.23
CA LEU A 98 26.79 21.50 -1.05
C LEU A 98 27.32 22.61 -1.95
N GLU A 99 28.63 22.86 -1.86
CA GLU A 99 29.29 23.73 -2.81
C GLU A 99 29.30 23.07 -4.19
N GLN A 100 28.82 23.79 -5.21
CA GLN A 100 28.66 23.31 -6.59
C GLN A 100 27.71 22.11 -6.74
N ASP A 101 26.87 21.81 -5.74
CA ASP A 101 25.95 20.66 -5.71
C ASP A 101 26.61 19.29 -6.02
N CYS A 102 27.91 19.11 -5.72
CA CYS A 102 28.64 17.88 -6.02
C CYS A 102 29.23 17.14 -4.80
N ILE A 103 29.26 15.80 -4.91
CA ILE A 103 30.06 14.90 -4.07
C ILE A 103 31.27 14.50 -4.91
N ASP A 104 32.46 14.76 -4.41
CA ASP A 104 33.71 14.44 -5.08
C ASP A 104 34.09 12.97 -4.84
N LYS A 105 34.34 12.21 -5.91
CA LYS A 105 34.69 10.78 -5.85
C LYS A 105 35.94 10.54 -6.68
N ARG A 106 37.02 10.12 -6.04
CA ARG A 106 38.34 10.05 -6.68
C ARG A 106 39.07 8.77 -6.34
N SER A 107 39.81 8.28 -7.32
CA SER A 107 40.88 7.31 -7.12
C SER A 107 42.21 8.02 -7.30
N VAL A 108 43.07 7.95 -6.28
CA VAL A 108 44.38 8.61 -6.27
C VAL A 108 45.49 7.58 -6.52
N ASN A 109 46.53 8.00 -7.22
CA ASN A 109 47.67 7.15 -7.60
C ASN A 109 48.85 7.27 -6.62
N PHE A 110 48.53 7.42 -5.34
CA PHE A 110 49.50 7.46 -4.24
C PHE A 110 48.87 6.84 -3.00
N GLU A 111 49.70 6.21 -2.18
CA GLU A 111 49.25 5.57 -0.95
C GLU A 111 48.82 6.63 0.08
N LEU A 112 47.70 6.36 0.76
CA LEU A 112 47.16 7.17 1.85
C LEU A 112 47.32 6.40 3.16
N ALA A 113 48.23 6.84 4.03
CA ALA A 113 48.51 6.16 5.30
C ALA A 113 47.52 6.51 6.43
N GLY A 114 46.53 7.37 6.15
CA GLY A 114 45.45 7.76 7.07
C GLY A 114 45.24 9.27 7.16
N PRO A 115 44.34 9.73 8.07
CA PRO A 115 43.97 11.14 8.22
C PRO A 115 45.16 12.11 8.35
N ARG A 116 46.16 11.78 9.18
CA ARG A 116 47.35 12.63 9.39
C ARG A 116 48.22 12.78 8.14
N ASP A 117 48.33 11.74 7.32
CA ASP A 117 49.09 11.79 6.07
C ASP A 117 48.37 12.64 5.03
N LEU A 118 47.04 12.56 4.99
CA LEU A 118 46.20 13.41 4.15
C LEU A 118 46.30 14.89 4.56
N ASP A 119 46.28 15.18 5.87
CA ASP A 119 46.49 16.51 6.44
C ASP A 119 47.86 17.09 6.06
N ASN A 120 48.92 16.28 6.23
CA ASN A 120 50.27 16.64 5.82
C ASN A 120 50.32 17.02 4.34
N LYS A 121 49.76 16.19 3.45
CA LYS A 121 49.75 16.45 2.00
C LYS A 121 48.97 17.72 1.61
N LEU A 122 47.91 18.08 2.33
CA LEU A 122 47.06 19.25 2.03
C LEU A 122 47.60 20.58 2.54
N PHE A 123 48.43 20.56 3.59
CA PHE A 123 48.83 21.78 4.31
C PHE A 123 50.33 21.91 4.61
N TYR A 124 51.12 20.85 4.48
CA TYR A 124 52.53 20.82 4.89
C TYR A 124 53.42 20.24 3.78
N GLY A 125 54.31 21.06 3.22
CA GLY A 125 55.20 20.66 2.12
C GLY A 125 55.71 21.87 1.35
N SER A 126 56.27 21.64 0.17
CA SER A 126 56.54 22.74 -0.77
C SER A 126 55.23 23.23 -1.39
N ASP A 127 55.17 24.50 -1.82
CA ASP A 127 53.99 25.06 -2.49
C ASP A 127 53.55 24.23 -3.70
N ALA A 128 54.52 23.66 -4.42
CA ALA A 128 54.28 22.78 -5.56
C ALA A 128 53.61 21.46 -5.14
N ASP A 129 54.06 20.85 -4.03
CA ASP A 129 53.46 19.63 -3.48
C ASP A 129 52.04 19.90 -2.98
N ILE A 130 51.84 20.98 -2.24
CA ILE A 130 50.53 21.37 -1.72
C ILE A 130 49.55 21.60 -2.88
N ALA A 131 49.97 22.35 -3.91
CA ALA A 131 49.13 22.59 -5.09
C ALA A 131 48.80 21.28 -5.83
N TYR A 132 49.78 20.38 -5.97
CA TYR A 132 49.58 19.06 -6.57
C TYR A 132 48.55 18.24 -5.77
N TYR A 133 48.75 18.07 -4.47
CA TYR A 133 47.85 17.27 -3.64
C TYR A 133 46.46 17.86 -3.51
N ARG A 134 46.32 19.19 -3.33
CA ARG A 134 45.01 19.86 -3.33
C ARG A 134 44.24 19.61 -4.62
N SER A 135 44.93 19.65 -5.77
CA SER A 135 44.34 19.31 -7.06
C SER A 135 43.88 17.85 -7.13
N GLN A 136 44.71 16.91 -6.67
CA GLN A 136 44.37 15.48 -6.66
C GLN A 136 43.22 15.14 -5.70
N LEU A 137 43.13 15.84 -4.57
CA LEU A 137 42.18 15.59 -3.48
C LEU A 137 40.92 16.48 -3.55
N GLY A 138 40.76 17.24 -4.63
CA GLY A 138 39.56 18.04 -4.90
C GLY A 138 39.31 19.19 -3.92
N TYR A 139 40.36 19.66 -3.25
CA TYR A 139 40.28 20.73 -2.26
C TYR A 139 39.81 22.06 -2.89
N ASP A 140 39.00 22.83 -2.17
CA ASP A 140 38.37 24.07 -2.60
C ASP A 140 38.50 25.13 -1.50
N GLU A 141 39.15 26.24 -1.82
CA GLU A 141 39.40 27.30 -0.84
C GLU A 141 38.14 28.05 -0.38
N THR A 142 36.95 27.67 -0.83
CA THR A 142 35.67 28.36 -0.58
C THR A 142 34.61 27.50 0.14
N ALA A 143 34.96 26.31 0.62
CA ALA A 143 34.05 25.43 1.35
C ALA A 143 34.75 24.67 2.50
N PHE A 144 33.95 24.13 3.41
CA PHE A 144 34.39 23.12 4.37
C PHE A 144 34.46 21.73 3.72
N HIS A 145 35.45 20.92 4.08
CA HIS A 145 35.70 19.63 3.45
C HIS A 145 35.45 18.46 4.39
N ILE A 146 34.60 17.52 3.97
CA ILE A 146 34.34 16.28 4.70
C ILE A 146 34.88 15.12 3.87
N TYR A 147 36.02 14.57 4.27
CA TYR A 147 36.67 13.44 3.63
C TYR A 147 36.21 12.12 4.26
N SER A 148 35.78 11.19 3.42
CA SER A 148 35.17 9.92 3.80
C SER A 148 35.83 8.79 3.02
N GLU A 149 37.03 8.36 3.42
CA GLU A 149 37.62 7.04 3.13
C GLU A 149 38.94 6.83 3.90
N TYR A 150 39.31 5.57 4.13
CA TYR A 150 40.41 5.08 5.00
C TYR A 150 40.10 5.12 6.51
N ILE A 151 38.88 4.75 6.90
CA ILE A 151 38.64 4.36 8.28
C ILE A 151 37.92 3.00 8.29
N ALA A 152 38.65 1.95 7.94
CA ALA A 152 38.25 0.58 8.24
C ALA A 152 38.52 0.33 9.74
N GLY A 153 37.69 0.91 10.63
CA GLY A 153 37.67 0.59 12.06
C GLY A 153 38.05 1.71 13.05
N GLY A 154 37.73 2.97 12.75
CA GLY A 154 37.91 4.12 13.65
C GLY A 154 36.75 5.12 13.55
N ASP A 155 36.64 6.01 14.54
CA ASP A 155 35.42 6.80 14.77
C ASP A 155 35.38 8.11 13.96
N GLY A 156 36.55 8.64 13.57
CA GLY A 156 36.69 9.91 12.86
C GLY A 156 38.00 10.61 13.27
N MET A 157 38.34 11.73 12.61
CA MET A 157 39.37 12.64 13.09
C MET A 157 39.04 14.06 12.61
N ALA A 158 39.02 14.99 13.55
CA ALA A 158 38.95 16.42 13.27
C ALA A 158 39.91 17.17 14.18
N LEU A 159 40.50 18.25 13.64
CA LEU A 159 41.17 19.25 14.45
C LEU A 159 40.21 20.42 14.67
N PRO A 160 39.93 20.81 15.93
CA PRO A 160 38.98 21.86 16.22
C PRO A 160 39.26 23.15 15.44
N GLY A 161 38.25 23.63 14.71
CA GLY A 161 38.29 24.88 13.96
C GLY A 161 39.06 24.84 12.64
N LYS A 162 39.48 23.66 12.14
CA LYS A 162 39.98 23.52 10.77
C LYS A 162 38.84 23.47 9.77
N ASN A 163 39.13 23.77 8.50
CA ASN A 163 38.15 23.72 7.42
C ASN A 163 38.00 22.33 6.79
N ILE A 164 38.56 21.30 7.42
CA ILE A 164 38.47 19.92 6.96
C ILE A 164 38.08 19.04 8.14
N THR A 165 37.47 17.91 7.83
CA THR A 165 37.27 16.83 8.78
C THR A 165 37.29 15.47 8.08
N TYR A 166 37.61 14.42 8.83
CA TYR A 166 37.65 13.04 8.38
C TYR A 166 36.57 12.26 9.13
N ALA A 167 35.57 11.76 8.43
CA ALA A 167 34.43 11.11 9.08
C ALA A 167 33.96 9.85 8.36
N SER A 168 33.41 8.94 9.15
CA SER A 168 32.65 7.81 8.62
C SER A 168 31.31 8.28 8.01
N LEU A 169 30.67 7.41 7.23
CA LEU A 169 29.33 7.68 6.67
C LEU A 169 28.19 7.48 7.70
N ASN A 170 28.52 7.21 8.98
CA ASN A 170 27.56 7.24 10.07
C ASN A 170 27.23 8.72 10.40
N SER A 171 25.94 9.07 10.43
CA SER A 171 25.51 10.46 10.59
C SER A 171 25.78 11.05 11.97
N TRP A 172 25.80 10.24 13.03
CA TRP A 172 26.20 10.68 14.36
C TRP A 172 27.71 10.98 14.42
N HIS A 173 28.56 10.04 13.99
CA HIS A 173 30.02 10.25 13.93
C HIS A 173 30.36 11.48 13.08
N CYS A 174 29.78 11.56 11.88
CA CYS A 174 30.01 12.72 11.02
C CYS A 174 29.53 14.03 11.67
N CYS A 175 28.42 14.01 12.41
CA CYS A 175 27.96 15.19 13.14
C CYS A 175 28.94 15.61 14.24
N HIS A 176 29.48 14.66 15.01
CA HIS A 176 30.52 14.91 16.02
C HIS A 176 31.75 15.58 15.41
N GLU A 177 32.26 15.01 14.31
CA GLU A 177 33.45 15.51 13.62
C GLU A 177 33.23 16.86 12.93
N VAL A 178 32.02 17.12 12.43
CA VAL A 178 31.61 18.45 11.93
C VAL A 178 31.49 19.46 13.08
N GLY A 179 31.09 19.02 14.28
CA GLY A 179 31.12 19.84 15.50
C GLY A 179 32.52 20.36 15.81
N HIS A 180 33.54 19.50 15.75
CA HIS A 180 34.93 19.92 15.86
C HIS A 180 35.35 20.87 14.73
N MET A 181 34.97 20.60 13.48
CA MET A 181 35.22 21.50 12.36
C MET A 181 34.69 22.92 12.64
N PHE A 182 33.59 23.04 13.37
CA PHE A 182 33.00 24.30 13.85
C PHE A 182 33.48 24.73 15.26
N ALA A 183 34.70 24.33 15.64
CA ALA A 183 35.42 24.72 16.84
C ALA A 183 34.85 24.25 18.18
N LEU A 184 33.99 23.23 18.17
CA LEU A 184 33.65 22.53 19.42
C LEU A 184 34.82 21.65 19.90
N LEU A 185 34.89 21.49 21.21
CA LEU A 185 35.79 20.57 21.88
C LEU A 185 34.96 19.40 22.44
N HIS A 186 35.62 18.30 22.83
CA HIS A 186 34.92 17.30 23.63
C HIS A 186 34.42 17.92 24.92
N THR A 187 33.30 17.44 25.44
CA THR A 187 32.70 17.96 26.69
C THR A 187 33.68 17.92 27.86
N HIS A 188 34.54 16.89 27.91
CA HIS A 188 35.62 16.73 28.88
C HIS A 188 36.96 17.40 28.45
N GLY A 189 36.95 18.33 27.51
CA GLY A 189 38.14 19.08 27.06
C GLY A 189 39.24 18.26 26.38
N TRP A 190 40.47 18.83 26.34
CA TRP A 190 41.64 18.28 25.63
C TRP A 190 42.48 17.28 26.45
N ASN A 191 42.23 17.14 27.74
CA ASN A 191 43.06 16.32 28.63
C ASN A 191 42.75 14.83 28.41
N GLN A 192 43.49 14.17 27.49
CA GLN A 192 43.43 12.73 27.29
C GLN A 192 44.40 11.92 28.19
N GLY A 193 44.98 12.55 29.21
CA GLY A 193 45.82 11.90 30.20
C GLY A 193 45.38 12.24 31.61
N VAL A 194 45.51 11.29 32.54
CA VAL A 194 45.22 11.49 33.96
C VAL A 194 46.06 12.66 34.45
N SER A 195 45.41 13.79 34.73
CA SER A 195 46.07 14.91 35.38
C SER A 195 46.42 14.51 36.82
N PRO A 196 47.57 14.93 37.38
CA PRO A 196 47.82 14.80 38.82
C PRO A 196 46.76 15.53 39.67
N GLU A 197 45.98 16.43 39.07
CA GLU A 197 44.80 17.04 39.70
C GLU A 197 43.56 16.18 39.43
N SER A 198 43.03 15.55 40.50
CA SER A 198 41.84 14.69 40.46
C SER A 198 40.55 15.42 40.04
N TYR A 199 40.51 16.74 40.13
CA TYR A 199 39.32 17.55 39.82
C TYR A 199 39.73 18.77 38.99
N TRP A 200 39.28 18.86 37.73
CA TRP A 200 39.62 19.98 36.86
C TRP A 200 38.42 20.66 36.17
N GLU A 201 37.22 20.10 36.32
CA GLU A 201 35.96 20.75 35.93
C GLU A 201 35.15 21.25 37.13
N CYS A 202 34.32 22.26 36.91
CA CYS A 202 33.38 22.82 37.88
C CYS A 202 31.93 22.58 37.42
N LYS A 203 31.07 22.12 38.33
CA LYS A 203 29.63 21.88 38.09
C LYS A 203 28.85 23.15 37.77
N ASN A 204 29.40 24.31 38.13
CA ASN A 204 28.83 25.62 37.84
C ASN A 204 29.96 26.66 37.77
N PRO A 205 30.69 26.73 36.66
CA PRO A 205 31.84 27.60 36.53
C PRO A 205 31.40 29.08 36.46
N GLN A 206 32.12 29.96 37.18
CA GLN A 206 31.93 31.42 37.05
C GLN A 206 32.56 31.98 35.77
N ASP A 207 33.55 31.31 35.19
CA ASP A 207 34.14 31.58 33.88
C ASP A 207 34.32 30.24 33.16
N PRO A 208 33.76 30.03 31.96
CA PRO A 208 33.92 28.79 31.22
C PRO A 208 35.39 28.43 30.96
N ASN A 209 36.27 29.44 30.82
CA ASN A 209 37.70 29.24 30.57
C ASN A 209 38.46 28.76 31.80
N ASP A 210 37.86 28.80 33.00
CA ASP A 210 38.49 28.39 34.27
C ASP A 210 37.75 27.25 34.98
N GLY A 211 36.77 26.61 34.32
CA GLY A 211 36.05 25.50 34.96
C GLY A 211 35.11 24.68 34.09
N SER A 212 35.00 24.93 32.78
CA SER A 212 34.30 24.02 31.86
C SER A 212 35.33 23.30 30.97
N GLY A 213 35.10 22.01 30.69
CA GLY A 213 35.97 21.20 29.85
C GLY A 213 36.07 21.68 28.42
N ASP A 214 34.93 22.01 27.81
CA ASP A 214 34.81 22.47 26.43
C ASP A 214 34.82 24.01 26.29
N GLY A 215 34.89 24.72 27.41
CA GLY A 215 34.81 26.18 27.49
C GLY A 215 33.43 26.72 27.14
N ILE A 216 32.36 25.96 27.39
CA ILE A 216 30.96 26.33 27.17
C ILE A 216 30.21 26.22 28.50
N ASP A 217 29.39 27.22 28.82
CA ASP A 217 28.76 27.39 30.13
C ASP A 217 27.49 26.56 30.33
N ASP A 218 26.80 26.20 29.25
CA ASP A 218 25.60 25.36 29.27
C ASP A 218 25.87 23.88 28.98
N THR A 219 27.15 23.50 28.81
CA THR A 219 27.60 22.11 28.88
C THR A 219 27.90 21.76 30.34
N GLY A 220 27.21 20.77 30.89
CA GLY A 220 27.44 20.32 32.26
C GLY A 220 28.84 19.72 32.46
N ALA A 221 29.26 19.54 33.71
CA ALA A 221 30.60 19.06 34.03
C ALA A 221 30.76 17.57 33.67
N ASP A 222 31.81 17.24 32.92
CA ASP A 222 32.11 15.92 32.40
C ASP A 222 33.34 15.29 33.09
N PRO A 223 33.13 14.26 33.95
CA PRO A 223 34.22 13.61 34.65
C PRO A 223 35.00 12.59 33.81
N TYR A 224 34.65 12.39 32.53
CA TYR A 224 35.15 11.28 31.70
C TYR A 224 36.68 11.06 31.73
N SER A 225 37.48 12.14 31.78
CA SER A 225 38.95 12.08 31.81
C SER A 225 39.57 12.34 33.20
N GLN A 226 38.75 12.45 34.24
CA GLN A 226 39.16 12.75 35.64
C GLN A 226 39.41 11.47 36.44
N ASP A 227 40.01 11.57 37.62
CA ASP A 227 40.17 10.46 38.58
C ASP A 227 39.57 10.89 39.93
N LEU A 228 38.26 10.70 40.11
CA LEU A 228 37.49 11.31 41.19
C LEU A 228 37.44 10.44 42.44
N SER A 229 36.97 9.18 42.32
CA SER A 229 36.87 8.24 43.46
C SER A 229 36.44 6.81 43.09
N PRO A 230 37.11 5.76 43.59
CA PRO A 230 38.36 5.80 44.37
C PRO A 230 39.50 6.28 43.49
N LYS A 231 40.41 7.08 44.04
CA LYS A 231 41.56 7.63 43.30
C LYS A 231 42.59 6.55 43.01
N ASP A 232 42.38 5.81 41.94
CA ASP A 232 43.20 4.66 41.55
C ASP A 232 44.22 4.99 40.47
N GLY A 233 44.29 6.26 40.04
CA GLY A 233 45.18 6.74 38.99
C GLY A 233 44.68 6.42 37.59
N LEU A 234 43.42 6.00 37.43
CA LEU A 234 42.77 5.76 36.15
C LEU A 234 41.68 6.82 35.88
N PRO A 235 41.44 7.19 34.62
CA PRO A 235 40.35 8.08 34.28
C PRO A 235 38.99 7.39 34.48
N GLU A 236 37.95 8.15 34.81
CA GLU A 236 36.62 7.62 35.12
C GLU A 236 35.94 6.95 33.92
N TYR A 237 36.21 7.43 32.70
CA TYR A 237 35.52 7.01 31.49
C TYR A 237 34.00 6.93 31.69
N TRP A 238 33.45 5.71 31.76
CA TRP A 238 32.02 5.39 31.84
C TRP A 238 31.54 5.14 33.28
N ASN A 239 32.41 5.19 34.29
CA ASN A 239 32.15 4.75 35.67
C ASN A 239 30.91 5.41 36.30
N TRP A 240 30.64 6.66 35.93
CA TRP A 240 29.60 7.50 36.52
C TRP A 240 28.31 7.56 35.70
N MET A 241 28.09 6.59 34.81
CA MET A 241 26.83 6.47 34.07
C MET A 241 26.32 5.04 33.97
N ASN A 242 25.02 4.90 33.77
CA ASN A 242 24.40 3.63 33.41
C ASN A 242 24.21 3.56 31.89
N GLU A 243 24.93 2.68 31.22
CA GLU A 243 24.90 2.52 29.75
C GLU A 243 23.51 2.15 29.22
N THR A 244 22.66 1.46 29.99
CA THR A 244 21.33 1.06 29.53
C THR A 244 20.30 2.19 29.66
N THR A 245 20.38 2.98 30.73
CA THR A 245 19.41 4.06 31.00
C THR A 245 19.89 5.44 30.55
N CYS A 246 21.19 5.58 30.20
CA CYS A 246 21.86 6.85 29.91
C CYS A 246 21.77 7.87 31.07
N GLN A 247 21.65 7.39 32.31
CA GLN A 247 21.55 8.26 33.50
C GLN A 247 22.89 8.31 34.24
N GLN A 248 23.25 9.50 34.74
CA GLN A 248 24.40 9.67 35.62
C GLN A 248 24.19 8.95 36.96
N THR A 249 25.25 8.39 37.52
CA THR A 249 25.27 7.70 38.82
C THR A 249 26.13 8.42 39.86
N ILE A 250 26.88 9.45 39.47
CA ILE A 250 27.74 10.23 40.37
C ILE A 250 26.92 10.99 41.44
N PRO A 251 27.23 10.81 42.73
CA PRO A 251 26.61 11.59 43.78
C PRO A 251 27.02 13.07 43.74
N ALA A 252 26.10 13.98 44.06
CA ALA A 252 26.40 15.41 44.20
C ALA A 252 27.51 15.71 45.23
N SER A 253 27.69 14.82 46.21
CA SER A 253 28.71 14.93 47.26
C SER A 253 30.15 14.74 46.76
N VAL A 254 30.37 14.19 45.57
CA VAL A 254 31.70 14.14 44.96
C VAL A 254 32.09 15.59 44.58
N PRO A 255 33.18 16.15 45.16
CA PRO A 255 33.57 17.53 44.90
C PRO A 255 33.99 17.72 43.44
N ASP A 256 33.95 18.96 42.97
CA ASP A 256 34.48 19.38 41.67
C ASP A 256 35.74 20.26 41.86
N LYS A 257 36.33 20.81 40.79
CA LYS A 257 37.50 21.72 40.86
C LYS A 257 37.21 22.95 41.73
N CYS A 258 35.97 23.42 41.72
CA CYS A 258 35.50 24.58 42.48
C CYS A 258 35.14 24.24 43.95
N GLY A 259 35.35 22.99 44.40
CA GLY A 259 35.05 22.52 45.75
C GLY A 259 33.56 22.31 46.03
N ASN A 260 32.70 22.26 45.01
CA ASN A 260 31.25 22.14 45.15
C ASN A 260 30.81 20.69 45.43
N THR A 261 30.20 20.47 46.59
CA THR A 261 29.69 19.16 47.04
C THR A 261 28.16 19.10 47.12
N THR A 262 27.47 20.14 46.64
CA THR A 262 26.00 20.27 46.77
C THR A 262 25.27 20.22 45.44
N LEU A 263 25.86 20.75 44.38
CA LEU A 263 25.26 20.71 43.04
C LEU A 263 25.46 19.34 42.40
N PRO A 264 24.51 18.89 41.57
CA PRO A 264 24.71 17.72 40.71
C PRO A 264 25.78 18.00 39.65
N TRP A 265 26.44 16.95 39.16
CA TRP A 265 27.42 17.05 38.07
C TRP A 265 26.79 17.41 36.72
N ASN A 266 25.57 16.92 36.47
CA ASN A 266 24.86 17.10 35.19
C ASN A 266 25.73 16.64 34.01
N ILE A 267 26.28 15.43 34.10
CA ILE A 267 27.14 14.87 33.06
C ILE A 267 26.42 14.95 31.70
N PRO A 268 27.06 15.52 30.66
CA PRO A 268 26.45 15.71 29.34
C PRO A 268 26.44 14.39 28.52
N VAL A 269 25.84 13.33 29.08
CA VAL A 269 25.81 11.96 28.52
C VAL A 269 25.17 11.90 27.14
N ASP A 270 24.21 12.79 26.89
CA ASP A 270 23.44 12.90 25.66
C ASP A 270 23.96 13.97 24.69
N ASN A 271 25.05 14.65 25.04
CA ASN A 271 25.69 15.62 24.16
C ASN A 271 26.48 14.93 23.05
N ILE A 272 26.33 15.42 21.82
CA ILE A 272 27.02 14.86 20.64
C ILE A 272 28.54 14.90 20.80
N MET A 273 29.10 15.90 21.48
CA MET A 273 30.55 16.07 21.70
C MET A 273 31.12 15.25 22.86
N SER A 274 30.32 14.42 23.53
CA SER A 274 30.80 13.54 24.59
C SER A 274 31.37 12.22 24.05
N TYR A 275 32.06 11.45 24.90
CA TYR A 275 32.61 10.12 24.55
C TYR A 275 31.75 8.94 25.03
N TYR A 276 30.56 9.22 25.58
CA TYR A 276 29.60 8.21 26.04
C TYR A 276 29.00 7.37 24.88
N PRO A 277 28.20 6.32 25.16
CA PRO A 277 27.72 5.43 24.09
C PRO A 277 26.87 6.14 23.04
N GLU A 278 26.99 5.73 21.77
CA GLU A 278 26.29 6.33 20.62
C GLU A 278 24.77 6.45 20.85
N HIS A 279 24.14 5.43 21.41
CA HIS A 279 22.68 5.42 21.62
C HIS A 279 22.18 6.39 22.69
N CYS A 280 23.08 7.03 23.45
CA CYS A 280 22.72 8.05 24.42
C CYS A 280 22.74 9.47 23.83
N LYS A 281 23.48 9.71 22.74
CA LYS A 281 23.78 11.05 22.21
C LYS A 281 22.71 11.54 21.25
N CYS A 282 22.26 12.79 21.40
CA CYS A 282 21.23 13.33 20.54
C CYS A 282 21.18 14.85 20.33
N PHE A 283 21.95 15.69 21.05
CA PHE A 283 21.89 17.14 20.85
C PHE A 283 23.20 17.91 21.03
N PHE A 284 23.21 19.15 20.53
CA PHE A 284 24.12 20.23 20.92
C PHE A 284 23.39 21.26 21.78
N THR A 285 24.10 21.86 22.74
CA THR A 285 23.56 22.93 23.59
C THR A 285 23.39 24.24 22.80
N THR A 286 22.70 25.21 23.38
CA THR A 286 22.55 26.54 22.76
C THR A 286 23.92 27.23 22.66
N GLY A 287 24.72 27.17 23.72
CA GLY A 287 26.07 27.72 23.77
C GLY A 287 26.99 27.09 22.72
N GLN A 288 26.89 25.78 22.50
CA GLN A 288 27.59 25.08 21.41
C GLN A 288 27.21 25.63 20.04
N PHE A 289 25.92 25.79 19.73
CA PHE A 289 25.51 26.37 18.45
C PHE A 289 26.01 27.79 18.24
N CYS A 290 26.03 28.61 19.30
CA CYS A 290 26.53 29.98 19.19
C CYS A 290 28.03 30.04 18.95
N LYS A 291 28.81 29.21 19.63
CA LYS A 291 30.25 29.07 19.38
C LYS A 291 30.51 28.67 17.93
N MET A 292 29.74 27.71 17.39
CA MET A 292 29.83 27.34 15.97
C MET A 292 29.52 28.53 15.05
N ARG A 293 28.41 29.23 15.25
CA ARG A 293 28.01 30.39 14.42
C ARG A 293 29.04 31.51 14.45
N GLU A 294 29.51 31.88 15.64
CA GLU A 294 30.54 32.89 15.84
C GLU A 294 31.82 32.49 15.09
N TRP A 295 32.28 31.26 15.29
CA TRP A 295 33.48 30.75 14.63
C TRP A 295 33.38 30.78 13.11
N ILE A 296 32.29 30.27 12.54
CA ILE A 296 32.05 30.25 11.09
C ILE A 296 32.01 31.68 10.55
N THR A 297 31.27 32.57 11.21
CA THR A 297 31.09 33.96 10.76
C THR A 297 32.37 34.77 10.83
N LEU A 298 33.17 34.61 11.88
CA LEU A 298 34.40 35.38 12.08
C LEU A 298 35.59 34.84 11.27
N ARG A 299 35.71 33.51 11.12
CA ARG A 299 36.90 32.88 10.53
C ARG A 299 36.72 32.37 9.12
N PHE A 300 35.48 32.09 8.72
CA PHE A 300 35.17 31.54 7.40
C PHE A 300 34.01 32.28 6.70
N PRO A 301 34.01 33.63 6.65
CA PRO A 301 32.94 34.38 5.98
C PRO A 301 32.78 34.01 4.51
N GLN A 302 33.86 33.61 3.84
CA GLN A 302 33.86 33.15 2.45
C GLN A 302 33.16 31.80 2.24
N TYR A 303 32.85 31.05 3.31
CA TYR A 303 32.13 29.77 3.26
C TYR A 303 30.62 29.93 3.47
N ILE A 304 30.17 31.14 3.78
CA ILE A 304 28.76 31.45 3.97
C ILE A 304 28.12 31.76 2.61
N THR A 305 26.90 31.28 2.40
CA THR A 305 26.10 31.57 1.21
C THR A 305 24.65 31.86 1.59
N GLN A 306 23.84 32.30 0.63
CA GLN A 306 22.40 32.50 0.84
C GLN A 306 21.69 31.14 0.91
N CYS A 307 20.84 30.95 1.93
CA CYS A 307 20.09 29.71 2.12
C CYS A 307 19.05 29.41 1.04
N ASN A 308 18.58 30.47 0.40
CA ASN A 308 17.80 30.37 -0.81
C ASN A 308 18.71 30.88 -1.92
N VAL A 309 19.22 29.97 -2.75
CA VAL A 309 19.55 30.38 -4.12
C VAL A 309 18.21 30.78 -4.70
N THR A 310 17.93 32.09 -4.74
CA THR A 310 16.81 32.60 -5.53
C THR A 310 17.00 31.95 -6.89
N PRO A 311 16.05 31.14 -7.39
CA PRO A 311 16.21 30.53 -8.69
C PRO A 311 16.56 31.68 -9.63
N SER A 312 17.62 31.54 -10.41
CA SER A 312 17.79 32.46 -11.55
C SER A 312 16.44 32.51 -12.28
N SER A 313 16.12 33.60 -12.98
CA SER A 313 14.87 33.67 -13.74
C SER A 313 14.65 32.46 -14.67
N GLU A 314 15.72 31.74 -15.02
CA GLU A 314 15.74 30.48 -15.78
C GLU A 314 15.24 29.24 -15.01
N CYS A 315 15.31 29.23 -13.68
CA CYS A 315 14.87 28.14 -12.80
C CYS A 315 13.49 28.35 -12.15
N ALA A 316 12.78 29.44 -12.51
CA ALA A 316 11.40 29.64 -12.09
C ALA A 316 10.45 28.61 -12.75
N ASP A 317 9.32 28.31 -12.10
CA ASP A 317 8.32 27.39 -12.66
C ASP A 317 7.86 27.83 -14.05
N ILE A 318 7.76 26.87 -14.97
CA ILE A 318 7.34 27.13 -16.34
C ILE A 318 5.81 27.12 -16.39
N LEU A 319 5.21 28.24 -16.76
CA LEU A 319 3.76 28.37 -16.87
C LEU A 319 3.31 28.22 -18.31
N ILE A 320 2.38 27.30 -18.56
CA ILE A 320 1.72 27.09 -19.85
C ILE A 320 0.28 27.55 -19.70
N THR A 321 -0.03 28.74 -20.22
CA THR A 321 -1.36 29.37 -20.16
C THR A 321 -2.05 29.47 -21.52
N SER A 322 -1.43 28.92 -22.56
CA SER A 322 -1.92 28.88 -23.94
C SER A 322 -1.44 27.60 -24.63
N ASN A 323 -1.78 27.42 -25.90
CA ASN A 323 -1.32 26.28 -26.67
C ASN A 323 0.17 26.41 -27.00
N VAL A 324 0.99 25.53 -26.45
CA VAL A 324 2.44 25.47 -26.62
C VAL A 324 2.83 24.10 -27.14
N LYS A 325 3.67 24.07 -28.17
CA LYS A 325 4.26 22.84 -28.72
C LYS A 325 5.78 22.91 -28.61
N TRP A 326 6.38 21.88 -28.02
CA TRP A 326 7.83 21.66 -28.01
C TRP A 326 8.15 20.43 -28.86
N SER A 327 9.09 20.58 -29.80
CA SER A 327 9.40 19.51 -30.75
C SER A 327 10.90 19.31 -30.96
N ASN A 328 11.31 18.05 -31.17
CA ASN A 328 12.67 17.66 -31.56
C ASN A 328 13.77 18.30 -30.71
N GLY A 329 13.66 18.19 -29.38
CA GLY A 329 14.57 18.91 -28.48
C GLY A 329 14.65 18.35 -27.07
N THR A 330 15.41 19.03 -26.23
CA THR A 330 15.56 18.69 -24.82
C THR A 330 15.40 19.94 -23.96
N LYS A 331 14.57 19.89 -22.94
CA LYS A 331 14.50 20.90 -21.88
C LYS A 331 15.10 20.33 -20.61
N LYS A 332 16.10 21.05 -20.09
CA LYS A 332 16.74 20.79 -18.81
C LYS A 332 16.04 21.59 -17.72
N LEU A 333 15.63 20.94 -16.64
CA LEU A 333 14.85 21.52 -15.55
C LEU A 333 15.65 21.53 -14.24
N CYS A 334 15.56 22.64 -13.51
CA CYS A 334 16.28 22.84 -12.26
C CYS A 334 15.69 21.98 -11.13
N PRO A 335 16.45 21.72 -10.05
CA PRO A 335 15.93 21.06 -8.85
C PRO A 335 14.62 21.70 -8.38
N ASN A 336 13.59 20.88 -8.15
CA ASN A 336 12.25 21.31 -7.73
C ASN A 336 11.47 22.22 -8.71
N GLN A 337 11.98 22.49 -9.92
CA GLN A 337 11.25 23.28 -10.91
C GLN A 337 10.02 22.51 -11.40
N LYS A 338 8.90 23.22 -11.53
CA LYS A 338 7.62 22.68 -12.03
C LYS A 338 7.35 23.15 -13.46
N ILE A 339 6.59 22.34 -14.19
CA ILE A 339 5.85 22.80 -15.37
C ILE A 339 4.38 22.82 -14.97
N ILE A 340 3.71 23.97 -15.05
CA ILE A 340 2.33 24.14 -14.61
C ILE A 340 1.48 24.55 -15.81
N ILE A 341 0.51 23.72 -16.18
CA ILE A 341 -0.46 23.94 -17.25
C ILE A 341 -1.78 24.40 -16.61
N ARG A 342 -2.22 25.61 -16.94
CA ARG A 342 -3.42 26.23 -16.37
C ARG A 342 -4.07 27.19 -17.36
N ASN A 343 -5.23 27.74 -17.01
CA ASN A 343 -5.94 28.75 -17.82
C ASN A 343 -6.25 28.32 -19.27
N ASN A 344 -6.66 27.05 -19.46
CA ASN A 344 -6.88 26.40 -20.76
C ASN A 344 -5.60 26.23 -21.60
N GLY A 345 -4.45 26.13 -20.94
CA GLY A 345 -3.18 25.79 -21.57
C GLY A 345 -3.18 24.38 -22.12
N ILE A 346 -2.45 24.20 -23.23
CA ILE A 346 -2.20 22.89 -23.83
C ILE A 346 -0.71 22.78 -24.06
N LEU A 347 -0.05 21.80 -23.43
CA LEU A 347 1.34 21.48 -23.72
C LEU A 347 1.40 20.22 -24.60
N THR A 348 1.98 20.35 -25.78
CA THR A 348 2.32 19.21 -26.64
C THR A 348 3.82 18.99 -26.68
N LEU A 349 4.28 17.83 -26.21
CA LEU A 349 5.64 17.33 -26.35
C LEU A 349 5.67 16.36 -27.54
N ASP A 350 6.55 16.61 -28.51
CA ASP A 350 6.59 15.85 -29.76
C ASP A 350 8.05 15.52 -30.12
N ASN A 351 8.48 14.28 -29.90
CA ASN A 351 9.90 13.89 -29.93
C ASN A 351 10.77 14.81 -29.06
N PHE A 352 10.35 14.97 -27.80
CA PHE A 352 10.93 15.93 -26.88
C PHE A 352 11.34 15.27 -25.56
N ILE A 353 12.48 15.69 -25.01
CA ILE A 353 13.03 15.15 -23.77
C ILE A 353 12.90 16.19 -22.65
N LEU A 354 12.22 15.85 -21.57
CA LEU A 354 12.26 16.59 -20.31
C LEU A 354 13.18 15.85 -19.34
N THR A 355 14.24 16.53 -18.91
CA THR A 355 15.26 15.96 -18.03
C THR A 355 15.76 17.01 -17.06
N ARG A 356 16.53 16.60 -16.05
CA ARG A 356 17.17 17.55 -15.12
C ARG A 356 18.36 18.26 -15.76
N VAL A 357 18.76 19.41 -15.21
CA VAL A 357 19.99 20.09 -15.63
C VAL A 357 21.21 19.21 -15.40
N ASN A 358 21.85 18.75 -16.47
CA ASN A 358 23.21 18.21 -16.46
C ASN A 358 24.19 19.36 -16.79
N THR A 359 25.11 19.70 -15.89
CA THR A 359 26.23 20.60 -16.21
C THR A 359 27.38 19.82 -16.83
N ASN A 360 27.92 20.35 -17.93
CA ASN A 360 29.06 19.79 -18.64
C ASN A 360 30.36 19.88 -17.82
N THR A 361 30.99 18.72 -17.65
CA THR A 361 32.39 18.28 -17.90
C THR A 361 33.62 19.19 -17.74
N THR A 362 33.54 20.49 -17.47
CA THR A 362 34.75 21.33 -17.30
C THR A 362 35.05 21.71 -15.85
N SER A 363 34.18 21.36 -14.90
CA SER A 363 34.52 21.36 -13.47
C SER A 363 35.20 20.02 -13.12
N PRO A 364 36.20 20.01 -12.22
CA PRO A 364 36.77 18.78 -11.64
C PRO A 364 35.72 17.85 -11.00
N CYS A 365 34.45 18.25 -10.87
CA CYS A 365 33.27 17.41 -10.65
C CYS A 365 32.81 16.66 -11.93
N SER A 366 33.71 16.15 -12.77
CA SER A 366 33.42 15.60 -14.11
C SER A 366 32.75 14.21 -14.12
N GLN A 367 32.56 13.58 -12.96
CA GLN A 367 31.81 12.32 -12.80
C GLN A 367 30.45 12.49 -12.10
N VAL A 368 29.94 13.72 -11.96
CA VAL A 368 28.83 13.99 -11.03
C VAL A 368 27.46 14.06 -11.69
N VAL A 369 26.55 13.23 -11.17
CA VAL A 369 25.10 13.35 -11.25
C VAL A 369 24.65 14.52 -10.35
N LYS A 370 24.00 15.54 -10.92
CA LYS A 370 23.35 16.59 -10.14
C LYS A 370 22.21 16.03 -9.28
N LEU A 371 22.21 16.35 -7.99
CA LEU A 371 21.34 15.73 -6.96
C LEU A 371 19.90 16.26 -6.86
N GLY A 372 19.50 17.18 -7.73
CA GLY A 372 18.11 17.64 -7.75
C GLY A 372 17.31 17.06 -8.90
N GLU A 373 16.40 16.13 -8.60
CA GLU A 373 15.26 15.87 -9.48
C GLU A 373 14.43 17.16 -9.61
N TRP A 374 13.95 17.44 -10.80
CA TRP A 374 12.91 18.45 -10.99
C TRP A 374 11.59 17.89 -10.45
N ASP A 375 10.61 18.75 -10.22
CA ASP A 375 9.43 18.33 -9.47
C ASP A 375 8.48 17.48 -10.32
N GLY A 376 7.85 18.07 -11.33
CA GLY A 376 6.89 17.37 -12.19
C GLY A 376 6.11 18.32 -13.09
N ILE A 377 5.19 17.75 -13.87
CA ILE A 377 4.24 18.47 -14.72
C ILE A 377 2.87 18.47 -14.03
N TYR A 378 2.31 19.64 -13.79
CA TYR A 378 1.03 19.84 -13.13
C TYR A 378 -0.02 20.33 -14.12
N VAL A 379 -1.12 19.58 -14.26
CA VAL A 379 -2.29 19.96 -15.05
C VAL A 379 -3.36 20.45 -14.08
N GLU A 380 -3.52 21.76 -13.97
CA GLU A 380 -4.48 22.38 -13.05
C GLU A 380 -5.83 22.59 -13.76
N ALA A 381 -6.93 21.99 -13.28
CA ALA A 381 -8.31 22.23 -13.72
C ALA A 381 -8.78 21.61 -15.06
N ASN A 382 -10.10 21.45 -15.14
CA ASN A 382 -10.85 21.00 -16.32
C ASN A 382 -10.59 21.91 -17.54
N LYS A 383 -10.25 21.29 -18.69
CA LYS A 383 -9.86 21.82 -20.03
C LYS A 383 -8.37 21.90 -20.34
N ASN A 384 -7.48 21.89 -19.35
CA ASN A 384 -6.04 21.87 -19.61
C ASN A 384 -5.61 20.49 -20.14
N SER A 385 -4.64 20.49 -21.05
CA SER A 385 -4.22 19.26 -21.73
C SER A 385 -2.71 19.10 -21.79
N LEU A 386 -2.24 17.90 -21.46
CA LEU A 386 -0.88 17.44 -21.70
C LEU A 386 -0.94 16.33 -22.76
N ILE A 387 -0.26 16.56 -23.88
CA ILE A 387 -0.17 15.60 -24.99
C ILE A 387 1.31 15.30 -25.21
N ILE A 388 1.70 14.04 -25.08
CA ILE A 388 3.08 13.59 -25.21
C ILE A 388 3.12 12.56 -26.32
N LYS A 389 3.93 12.80 -27.35
CA LYS A 389 3.96 11.93 -28.53
C LYS A 389 5.34 11.74 -29.14
N ASN A 390 5.44 10.76 -30.04
CA ASN A 390 6.59 10.52 -30.93
C ASN A 390 7.93 10.34 -30.20
N ASN A 391 8.09 9.27 -29.41
CA ASN A 391 9.30 8.94 -28.65
C ASN A 391 9.75 10.00 -27.64
N SER A 392 8.83 10.87 -27.19
CA SER A 392 9.12 11.84 -26.13
C SER A 392 9.48 11.14 -24.82
N ILE A 393 10.42 11.70 -24.06
CA ILE A 393 10.96 11.11 -22.83
C ILE A 393 10.75 12.07 -21.65
N ILE A 394 10.23 11.55 -20.54
CA ILE A 394 10.17 12.26 -19.25
C ILE A 394 11.03 11.49 -18.25
N GLU A 395 12.05 12.15 -17.69
CA GLU A 395 12.98 11.50 -16.78
C GLU A 395 13.49 12.39 -15.63
N TYR A 396 13.89 11.74 -14.53
CA TYR A 396 14.46 12.36 -13.33
C TYR A 396 13.54 13.38 -12.64
N SER A 397 12.24 13.09 -12.59
CA SER A 397 11.26 13.87 -11.83
C SER A 397 10.86 13.20 -10.51
N LYS A 398 10.51 14.01 -9.51
CA LYS A 398 9.99 13.54 -8.22
C LYS A 398 8.56 13.03 -8.33
N ASN A 399 7.72 13.75 -9.06
CA ASN A 399 6.28 13.56 -9.08
C ASN A 399 5.74 13.22 -10.48
N GLY A 400 6.58 13.17 -11.53
CA GLY A 400 6.13 12.81 -12.87
C GLY A 400 5.04 13.75 -13.38
N ILE A 401 3.89 13.20 -13.79
CA ILE A 401 2.71 13.95 -14.22
C ILE A 401 1.67 13.94 -13.09
N GLN A 402 1.17 15.13 -12.72
CA GLN A 402 0.15 15.35 -11.70
C GLN A 402 -1.05 16.07 -12.33
N ALA A 403 -2.20 15.41 -12.38
CA ALA A 403 -3.45 15.97 -12.89
C ALA A 403 -4.56 15.73 -11.87
N LEU A 404 -4.60 16.53 -10.79
CA LEU A 404 -5.42 16.23 -9.62
C LEU A 404 -6.82 16.83 -9.63
N ASN A 405 -7.10 17.73 -10.58
CA ASN A 405 -8.34 18.49 -10.66
C ASN A 405 -8.96 18.40 -12.06
N GLY A 406 -8.89 17.21 -12.66
CA GLY A 406 -9.35 16.93 -14.02
C GLY A 406 -8.40 17.42 -15.13
N GLY A 407 -8.91 17.43 -16.38
CA GLY A 407 -8.13 17.76 -17.57
C GLY A 407 -7.92 16.56 -18.51
N ARG A 408 -6.92 16.65 -19.40
CA ARG A 408 -6.55 15.57 -20.33
C ARG A 408 -5.07 15.26 -20.27
N VAL A 409 -4.73 13.99 -20.14
CA VAL A 409 -3.35 13.49 -20.20
C VAL A 409 -3.30 12.35 -21.22
N SER A 410 -2.56 12.55 -22.30
CA SER A 410 -2.45 11.59 -23.41
C SER A 410 -0.99 11.32 -23.72
N LEU A 411 -0.56 10.07 -23.64
CA LEU A 411 0.79 9.62 -23.96
C LEU A 411 0.72 8.63 -25.12
N GLU A 412 1.43 8.91 -26.21
CA GLU A 412 1.44 8.09 -27.43
C GLU A 412 2.88 7.87 -27.91
N ASN A 413 3.39 6.64 -27.87
CA ASN A 413 4.81 6.38 -28.12
C ASN A 413 5.72 7.20 -27.18
N ALA A 414 5.43 7.23 -25.87
CA ALA A 414 6.20 8.00 -24.89
C ALA A 414 6.97 7.07 -23.92
N ILE A 415 8.07 7.57 -23.34
CA ILE A 415 8.86 6.84 -22.35
C ILE A 415 8.95 7.65 -21.06
N MET A 416 8.51 7.06 -19.95
CA MET A 416 8.76 7.57 -18.61
C MET A 416 9.79 6.68 -17.93
N ARG A 417 10.93 7.23 -17.54
CA ARG A 417 12.01 6.47 -16.88
C ARG A 417 12.69 7.30 -15.81
N ASN A 418 13.26 6.66 -14.79
CA ASN A 418 13.99 7.37 -13.72
C ASN A 418 13.14 8.43 -13.00
N ASN A 419 11.82 8.26 -12.95
CA ASN A 419 10.92 9.10 -12.16
C ASN A 419 10.54 8.35 -10.88
N ARG A 420 10.41 9.04 -9.74
CA ARG A 420 10.01 8.33 -8.50
C ARG A 420 8.57 7.84 -8.60
N MET A 421 7.69 8.65 -9.18
CA MET A 421 6.35 8.31 -9.60
C MET A 421 6.20 8.69 -11.07
N ALA A 422 5.48 7.88 -11.85
CA ALA A 422 5.21 8.22 -13.23
C ALA A 422 4.04 9.20 -13.34
N ILE A 423 2.86 8.84 -12.84
CA ILE A 423 1.63 9.59 -13.10
C ILE A 423 0.65 9.48 -11.93
N HIS A 424 0.01 10.59 -11.57
CA HIS A 424 -1.13 10.64 -10.67
C HIS A 424 -2.24 11.51 -11.27
N CYS A 425 -3.40 10.90 -11.51
CA CYS A 425 -4.59 11.57 -12.00
C CYS A 425 -5.73 11.45 -10.98
N GLU A 426 -6.46 12.54 -10.78
CA GLU A 426 -7.65 12.61 -9.94
C GLU A 426 -8.75 13.52 -10.52
N ASN A 427 -10.02 13.19 -10.25
CA ASN A 427 -11.22 13.97 -10.58
C ASN A 427 -11.52 14.10 -12.08
N ASP A 428 -11.97 13.02 -12.72
CA ASP A 428 -12.46 12.98 -14.11
C ASP A 428 -11.43 13.38 -15.18
N VAL A 429 -10.16 13.03 -14.97
CA VAL A 429 -9.13 13.20 -16.00
C VAL A 429 -9.43 12.28 -17.19
N ARG A 430 -9.33 12.78 -18.41
CA ARG A 430 -9.30 11.94 -19.61
C ARG A 430 -7.87 11.41 -19.80
N PHE A 431 -7.61 10.19 -19.33
CA PHE A 431 -6.29 9.57 -19.38
C PHE A 431 -6.18 8.51 -20.48
N ALA A 432 -5.13 8.60 -21.30
CA ALA A 432 -4.79 7.59 -22.29
C ALA A 432 -3.28 7.33 -22.36
N LEU A 433 -2.90 6.06 -22.44
CA LEU A 433 -1.52 5.59 -22.59
C LEU A 433 -1.46 4.59 -23.75
N THR A 434 -0.78 4.93 -24.84
CA THR A 434 -0.75 4.12 -26.06
C THR A 434 0.69 3.93 -26.53
N ASN A 435 1.09 2.70 -26.85
CA ASN A 435 2.45 2.37 -27.33
C ASN A 435 3.58 2.92 -26.44
N SER A 436 3.34 3.07 -25.13
CA SER A 436 4.22 3.83 -24.25
C SER A 436 4.84 2.93 -23.18
N GLU A 437 5.94 3.39 -22.56
CA GLU A 437 6.72 2.62 -21.61
C GLU A 437 6.90 3.37 -20.28
N ILE A 438 6.65 2.69 -19.16
CA ILE A 438 6.91 3.16 -17.80
C ILE A 438 7.96 2.24 -17.15
N ASN A 439 9.14 2.81 -16.93
CA ASN A 439 10.30 2.14 -16.34
C ASN A 439 10.54 2.60 -14.91
N VAL A 440 10.42 1.65 -13.97
CA VAL A 440 10.56 1.92 -12.54
C VAL A 440 12.04 1.99 -12.15
N PRO A 441 12.52 3.09 -11.56
CA PRO A 441 13.89 3.17 -11.06
C PRO A 441 14.04 2.52 -9.69
N LYS A 442 15.29 2.20 -9.33
CA LYS A 442 15.65 1.63 -8.00
C LYS A 442 15.11 2.48 -6.83
N TYR A 443 15.02 3.79 -6.98
CA TYR A 443 14.47 4.70 -5.98
C TYR A 443 13.15 5.26 -6.49
N CYS A 444 12.05 4.60 -6.13
CA CYS A 444 10.72 4.92 -6.58
C CYS A 444 9.72 4.92 -5.41
N ASN A 445 8.56 5.52 -5.65
CA ASN A 445 7.39 5.39 -4.80
C ASN A 445 6.78 3.99 -5.00
N THR A 446 6.03 3.56 -3.99
CA THR A 446 5.35 2.25 -3.97
C THR A 446 4.29 2.10 -5.06
N VAL A 447 3.82 3.19 -5.66
CA VAL A 447 2.84 3.20 -6.76
C VAL A 447 3.34 4.07 -7.91
N GLN A 448 3.26 3.56 -9.14
CA GLN A 448 3.77 4.26 -10.33
C GLN A 448 2.71 5.04 -11.10
N LEU A 449 1.52 4.43 -11.29
CA LEU A 449 0.35 5.05 -11.91
C LEU A 449 -0.80 5.03 -10.90
N ARG A 450 -1.27 6.21 -10.48
CA ARG A 450 -2.41 6.37 -9.57
C ARG A 450 -3.57 7.05 -10.31
N LEU A 451 -4.73 6.41 -10.36
CA LEU A 451 -5.92 6.85 -11.10
C LEU A 451 -7.15 6.90 -10.17
N MET A 452 -7.40 8.05 -9.56
CA MET A 452 -8.47 8.25 -8.58
C MET A 452 -9.66 8.96 -9.24
N ASN A 453 -10.87 8.39 -9.17
CA ASN A 453 -12.06 8.90 -9.85
C ASN A 453 -11.77 9.24 -11.32
N THR A 454 -11.05 8.36 -12.01
CA THR A 454 -10.47 8.63 -13.33
C THR A 454 -10.47 7.37 -14.18
N GLY A 455 -11.12 7.44 -15.36
CA GLY A 455 -11.06 6.38 -16.36
C GLY A 455 -9.74 6.40 -17.14
N ALA A 456 -9.30 5.23 -17.61
CA ALA A 456 -8.06 5.06 -18.35
C ALA A 456 -8.22 4.07 -19.50
N LYS A 457 -7.66 4.45 -20.66
CA LYS A 457 -7.40 3.53 -21.77
C LYS A 457 -5.90 3.30 -21.91
N ILE A 458 -5.46 2.06 -21.78
CA ILE A 458 -4.06 1.66 -21.86
C ILE A 458 -3.92 0.61 -22.97
N ASP A 459 -3.15 0.93 -23.99
CA ASP A 459 -3.10 0.12 -25.21
C ASP A 459 -1.65 -0.12 -25.65
N ASN A 460 -1.30 -1.38 -25.91
CA ASN A 460 0.02 -1.83 -26.37
C ASN A 460 1.20 -1.18 -25.61
N SER A 461 1.07 -1.05 -24.30
CA SER A 461 2.03 -0.33 -23.46
C SER A 461 2.83 -1.27 -22.55
N LYS A 462 3.94 -0.79 -21.98
CA LYS A 462 4.84 -1.60 -21.16
C LYS A 462 5.07 -0.98 -19.80
N PHE A 463 4.95 -1.78 -18.75
CA PHE A 463 5.31 -1.45 -17.38
C PHE A 463 6.43 -2.39 -16.94
N ILE A 464 7.58 -1.85 -16.55
CA ILE A 464 8.78 -2.65 -16.28
C ILE A 464 9.35 -2.30 -14.90
N ASN A 465 9.44 -3.29 -14.02
CA ASN A 465 10.11 -3.20 -12.73
C ASN A 465 11.22 -4.25 -12.59
N ASN A 466 12.47 -3.83 -12.83
CA ASN A 466 13.65 -4.68 -12.67
C ASN A 466 14.42 -4.40 -11.36
N THR A 467 13.77 -3.75 -10.39
CA THR A 467 14.46 -3.22 -9.20
C THR A 467 14.50 -4.21 -8.03
N GLY A 468 13.67 -5.25 -8.06
CA GLY A 468 13.46 -6.18 -6.95
C GLY A 468 12.65 -5.60 -5.78
N LYS A 469 12.11 -4.38 -5.90
CA LYS A 469 11.26 -3.75 -4.88
C LYS A 469 9.80 -4.14 -4.99
N GLU A 470 9.13 -4.11 -3.84
CA GLU A 470 7.68 -4.28 -3.74
C GLU A 470 6.95 -3.02 -4.26
N VAL A 471 6.64 -3.00 -5.57
CA VAL A 471 5.99 -1.86 -6.24
C VAL A 471 4.67 -2.29 -6.86
N THR A 472 3.67 -1.40 -6.81
CA THR A 472 2.41 -1.50 -7.54
C THR A 472 2.49 -0.70 -8.85
N ALA A 473 2.20 -1.33 -9.99
CA ALA A 473 2.28 -0.64 -11.28
C ALA A 473 1.13 0.37 -11.44
N LEU A 474 -0.11 -0.10 -11.26
CA LEU A 474 -1.33 0.69 -11.39
C LEU A 474 -2.21 0.51 -10.16
N LYS A 475 -2.58 1.63 -9.53
CA LYS A 475 -3.63 1.68 -8.49
C LYS A 475 -4.77 2.57 -8.98
N SER A 476 -6.00 2.05 -8.94
CA SER A 476 -7.20 2.78 -9.33
C SER A 476 -8.29 2.69 -8.27
N LEU A 477 -8.96 3.81 -8.02
CA LEU A 477 -10.14 3.93 -7.16
C LEU A 477 -11.16 4.68 -7.97
N ASN A 478 -12.31 4.09 -8.30
CA ASN A 478 -13.31 4.69 -9.18
C ASN A 478 -12.73 5.10 -10.56
N GLY A 479 -13.45 4.80 -11.61
CA GLY A 479 -13.02 4.90 -13.01
C GLY A 479 -12.87 3.52 -13.64
N ARG A 480 -13.13 3.47 -14.95
CA ARG A 480 -12.96 2.29 -15.79
C ARG A 480 -11.54 2.20 -16.28
N ILE A 481 -10.98 1.00 -16.19
CA ILE A 481 -9.66 0.67 -16.70
C ILE A 481 -9.83 -0.28 -17.87
N ASP A 482 -9.53 0.19 -19.08
CA ASP A 482 -9.46 -0.65 -20.28
C ASP A 482 -8.00 -0.86 -20.66
N ILE A 483 -7.55 -2.11 -20.65
CA ILE A 483 -6.20 -2.52 -21.03
C ILE A 483 -6.27 -3.48 -22.22
N SER A 484 -5.58 -3.16 -23.30
CA SER A 484 -5.67 -3.92 -24.55
C SER A 484 -4.33 -4.06 -25.30
N SER A 485 -4.40 -4.85 -26.38
CA SER A 485 -3.42 -4.95 -27.45
C SER A 485 -2.00 -5.26 -26.98
N ASN A 486 -1.81 -6.37 -26.26
CA ASN A 486 -0.48 -6.83 -25.85
C ASN A 486 0.24 -5.90 -24.87
N THR A 487 -0.52 -5.23 -24.00
CA THR A 487 0.06 -4.50 -22.86
C THR A 487 0.76 -5.48 -21.91
N THR A 488 1.91 -5.09 -21.37
CA THR A 488 2.77 -5.96 -20.54
C THR A 488 3.08 -5.33 -19.18
N PHE A 489 3.00 -6.13 -18.13
CA PHE A 489 3.43 -5.79 -16.77
C PHE A 489 4.47 -6.80 -16.28
N THR A 490 5.70 -6.35 -16.02
CA THR A 490 6.81 -7.25 -15.68
C THR A 490 7.45 -6.88 -14.35
N GLY A 491 7.52 -7.86 -13.43
CA GLY A 491 8.32 -7.77 -12.19
C GLY A 491 7.71 -6.99 -11.03
N PHE A 492 6.39 -6.86 -10.96
CA PHE A 492 5.70 -6.09 -9.90
C PHE A 492 5.24 -6.97 -8.73
N GLN A 493 5.20 -6.40 -7.52
CA GLN A 493 4.51 -7.03 -6.37
C GLN A 493 3.02 -7.15 -6.69
N THR A 494 2.43 -6.07 -7.19
CA THR A 494 1.05 -6.01 -7.63
C THR A 494 1.02 -5.25 -8.95
N ALA A 495 0.68 -5.90 -10.07
CA ALA A 495 0.60 -5.16 -11.32
C ALA A 495 -0.59 -4.19 -11.31
N ILE A 496 -1.78 -4.68 -10.99
CA ILE A 496 -2.99 -3.85 -10.94
C ILE A 496 -3.72 -4.06 -9.61
N GLU A 497 -4.04 -2.95 -8.96
CA GLU A 497 -4.91 -2.88 -7.79
C GLU A 497 -6.09 -1.96 -8.07
N LYS A 498 -7.29 -2.55 -8.13
CA LYS A 498 -8.55 -1.84 -8.39
C LYS A 498 -9.42 -1.87 -7.15
N GLU A 499 -9.72 -0.69 -6.61
CA GLU A 499 -10.52 -0.46 -5.43
C GLU A 499 -11.90 0.11 -5.79
N SER A 500 -12.94 -0.39 -5.11
CA SER A 500 -14.33 0.12 -5.12
C SER A 500 -14.90 0.47 -6.52
N GLY A 501 -16.06 1.11 -6.57
CA GLY A 501 -16.60 1.71 -7.78
C GLY A 501 -18.11 1.49 -7.97
N LEU A 502 -18.68 2.29 -8.86
CA LEU A 502 -20.05 2.13 -9.36
C LEU A 502 -20.08 1.02 -10.42
N ILE A 503 -21.06 0.15 -10.45
CA ILE A 503 -21.35 -0.66 -11.64
C ILE A 503 -22.12 0.23 -12.63
N GLY A 504 -21.55 0.45 -13.83
CA GLY A 504 -22.05 1.50 -14.74
C GLY A 504 -21.45 2.87 -14.44
N ASN A 505 -21.67 3.83 -15.34
CA ASN A 505 -20.99 5.15 -15.39
C ASN A 505 -19.47 5.09 -15.64
N GLY A 506 -19.01 4.17 -16.49
CA GLY A 506 -17.60 4.14 -16.88
C GLY A 506 -16.68 3.71 -15.74
N ASN A 507 -17.04 2.61 -15.05
CA ASN A 507 -16.29 1.97 -13.96
C ASN A 507 -16.15 0.46 -14.18
N GLY A 508 -15.09 -0.13 -13.63
CA GLY A 508 -14.77 -1.56 -13.80
C GLY A 508 -13.40 -1.78 -14.41
N MET A 509 -13.09 -3.03 -14.77
CA MET A 509 -11.82 -3.37 -15.39
C MET A 509 -12.01 -4.37 -16.52
N SER A 510 -11.51 -4.01 -17.71
CA SER A 510 -11.46 -4.87 -18.88
C SER A 510 -10.02 -5.02 -19.35
N ILE A 511 -9.53 -6.26 -19.44
CA ILE A 511 -8.16 -6.56 -19.83
C ILE A 511 -8.20 -7.62 -20.93
N GLU A 512 -7.71 -7.26 -22.10
CA GLU A 512 -7.81 -8.09 -23.30
C GLU A 512 -6.43 -8.27 -23.95
N GLY A 513 -6.09 -9.52 -24.27
CA GLY A 513 -4.89 -9.86 -25.04
C GLY A 513 -3.58 -9.35 -24.44
N SER A 514 -3.44 -9.33 -23.11
CA SER A 514 -2.31 -8.71 -22.39
C SER A 514 -1.51 -9.72 -21.55
N ARG A 515 -0.34 -9.30 -21.03
CA ARG A 515 0.58 -10.17 -20.28
C ARG A 515 0.96 -9.62 -18.91
N PHE A 516 1.06 -10.53 -17.96
CA PHE A 516 1.61 -10.30 -16.63
C PHE A 516 2.73 -11.32 -16.41
N GLU A 517 3.93 -10.84 -16.13
CA GLU A 517 5.14 -11.64 -16.11
C GLU A 517 5.89 -11.43 -14.79
N ASN A 518 6.19 -12.54 -14.10
CA ASN A 518 6.91 -12.50 -12.82
C ASN A 518 6.26 -11.56 -11.79
N CYS A 519 4.93 -11.45 -11.79
CA CYS A 519 4.20 -10.69 -10.79
C CYS A 519 3.90 -11.59 -9.58
N GLN A 520 3.95 -11.05 -8.36
CA GLN A 520 3.41 -11.79 -7.21
C GLN A 520 1.89 -11.84 -7.31
N THR A 521 1.24 -10.67 -7.31
CA THR A 521 -0.18 -10.50 -7.65
C THR A 521 -0.27 -9.81 -9.01
N ALA A 522 -0.87 -10.44 -10.00
CA ALA A 522 -1.16 -9.78 -11.26
C ALA A 522 -2.30 -8.79 -11.09
N ILE A 523 -3.40 -9.25 -10.49
CA ILE A 523 -4.64 -8.48 -10.40
C ILE A 523 -5.22 -8.65 -9.00
N ARG A 524 -5.44 -7.54 -8.31
CA ARG A 524 -6.31 -7.46 -7.13
C ARG A 524 -7.50 -6.58 -7.48
N ASN A 525 -8.68 -7.18 -7.55
CA ASN A 525 -9.93 -6.50 -7.82
C ASN A 525 -10.84 -6.53 -6.59
N LEU A 526 -11.08 -5.35 -6.03
CA LEU A 526 -12.11 -5.06 -5.03
C LEU A 526 -13.19 -4.15 -5.63
N GLY A 527 -13.16 -3.98 -6.96
CA GLY A 527 -14.09 -3.17 -7.72
C GLY A 527 -15.21 -3.97 -8.39
N PRO A 528 -16.19 -3.26 -8.98
CA PRO A 528 -17.51 -3.74 -9.39
C PRO A 528 -17.54 -4.82 -10.49
N SER A 529 -16.55 -4.83 -11.37
CA SER A 529 -16.53 -5.74 -12.52
C SER A 529 -15.11 -6.06 -12.98
N LEU A 530 -14.95 -7.28 -13.47
CA LEU A 530 -13.69 -7.85 -13.96
C LEU A 530 -13.94 -8.64 -15.25
N PHE A 531 -13.44 -8.14 -16.36
CA PHE A 531 -13.43 -8.83 -17.65
C PHE A 531 -12.00 -9.14 -18.05
N LEU A 532 -11.63 -10.42 -18.09
CA LEU A 532 -10.33 -10.88 -18.56
C LEU A 532 -10.53 -11.77 -19.79
N THR A 533 -9.99 -11.33 -20.93
CA THR A 533 -10.13 -12.03 -22.20
C THR A 533 -8.76 -12.34 -22.80
N GLN A 534 -8.47 -13.62 -23.01
CA GLN A 534 -7.28 -14.08 -23.73
C GLN A 534 -5.94 -13.51 -23.22
N ASN A 535 -5.77 -13.47 -21.90
CA ASN A 535 -4.53 -12.98 -21.26
C ASN A 535 -3.58 -14.12 -20.88
N LEU A 536 -2.28 -13.81 -20.79
CA LEU A 536 -1.28 -14.65 -20.13
C LEU A 536 -0.95 -14.05 -18.76
N ILE A 537 -1.26 -14.78 -17.69
CA ILE A 537 -1.20 -14.24 -16.33
C ILE A 537 -0.27 -15.10 -15.46
N ASP A 538 0.96 -14.62 -15.28
CA ASP A 538 1.91 -15.09 -14.28
C ASP A 538 1.93 -14.17 -13.06
N GLY A 539 0.93 -14.39 -12.20
CA GLY A 539 0.66 -13.63 -10.98
C GLY A 539 -0.68 -14.07 -10.40
N GLU A 540 -0.88 -13.90 -9.09
CA GLU A 540 -2.19 -14.20 -8.48
C GLU A 540 -3.27 -13.25 -9.01
N VAL A 541 -4.47 -13.79 -9.21
CA VAL A 541 -5.70 -13.03 -9.49
C VAL A 541 -6.63 -13.19 -8.31
N LEU A 542 -6.89 -12.10 -7.63
CA LEU A 542 -7.76 -12.03 -6.47
C LEU A 542 -8.92 -11.11 -6.79
N SER A 543 -10.15 -11.62 -6.75
CA SER A 543 -11.35 -10.81 -6.91
C SER A 543 -12.29 -11.04 -5.72
N THR A 544 -12.69 -9.97 -5.04
CA THR A 544 -13.48 -10.06 -3.81
C THR A 544 -14.61 -9.02 -3.78
N GLY A 545 -15.78 -9.44 -3.28
CA GLY A 545 -16.92 -8.57 -3.00
C GLY A 545 -17.78 -8.33 -4.25
N ILE A 546 -17.95 -7.06 -4.64
CA ILE A 546 -18.77 -6.62 -5.79
C ILE A 546 -18.10 -7.06 -7.11
N CYS A 547 -17.92 -8.36 -7.35
CA CYS A 547 -17.27 -8.86 -8.56
C CYS A 547 -18.34 -9.43 -9.50
N SER A 548 -18.43 -8.85 -10.69
CA SER A 548 -19.20 -9.38 -11.80
C SER A 548 -18.33 -9.46 -13.05
N GLY A 549 -18.69 -10.28 -14.05
CA GLY A 549 -18.06 -10.22 -15.36
C GLY A 549 -17.70 -11.58 -15.94
N GLU A 550 -16.63 -11.61 -16.72
CA GLU A 550 -16.26 -12.77 -17.51
C GLU A 550 -14.74 -12.97 -17.52
N LEU A 551 -14.32 -14.19 -17.18
CA LEU A 551 -12.97 -14.70 -17.30
C LEU A 551 -12.97 -15.69 -18.46
N PHE A 552 -12.53 -15.25 -19.65
CA PHE A 552 -12.63 -16.01 -20.88
C PHE A 552 -11.28 -16.27 -21.55
N GLY A 553 -10.95 -17.55 -21.77
CA GLY A 553 -9.79 -17.92 -22.58
C GLY A 553 -8.44 -17.48 -22.02
N ASN A 554 -8.29 -17.32 -20.71
CA ASN A 554 -7.02 -16.88 -20.10
C ASN A 554 -6.11 -18.06 -19.76
N ASN A 555 -4.81 -17.79 -19.68
CA ASN A 555 -3.80 -18.72 -19.20
C ASN A 555 -3.28 -18.28 -17.82
N PHE A 556 -3.75 -18.94 -16.77
CA PHE A 556 -3.36 -18.65 -15.39
C PHE A 556 -2.23 -19.58 -14.94
N ARG A 557 -1.11 -18.98 -14.51
CA ARG A 557 0.06 -19.72 -14.00
C ARG A 557 0.15 -19.74 -12.47
N LYS A 558 -0.68 -18.94 -11.79
CA LYS A 558 -0.77 -18.82 -10.33
C LYS A 558 -2.22 -18.73 -9.88
N LYS A 559 -2.40 -18.52 -8.57
CA LYS A 559 -3.67 -18.63 -7.84
C LYS A 559 -4.74 -17.72 -8.43
N VAL A 560 -5.92 -18.28 -8.71
CA VAL A 560 -7.13 -17.51 -9.00
C VAL A 560 -8.10 -17.71 -7.85
N ALA A 561 -8.47 -16.63 -7.16
CA ALA A 561 -9.41 -16.67 -6.05
C ALA A 561 -10.55 -15.69 -6.29
N ILE A 562 -11.78 -16.22 -6.22
CA ILE A 562 -13.02 -15.47 -6.30
C ILE A 562 -13.72 -15.58 -4.95
N GLN A 563 -14.12 -14.44 -4.40
CA GLN A 563 -14.80 -14.39 -3.10
C GLN A 563 -16.03 -13.49 -3.16
N ASP A 564 -17.17 -14.05 -2.72
CA ASP A 564 -18.45 -13.36 -2.55
C ASP A 564 -18.94 -12.52 -3.77
N PRO A 565 -18.84 -12.98 -5.04
CA PRO A 565 -19.37 -12.22 -6.17
C PRO A 565 -20.86 -11.89 -5.98
N GLN A 566 -21.18 -10.59 -5.99
CA GLN A 566 -22.55 -10.09 -5.77
C GLN A 566 -23.43 -10.08 -7.04
N SER A 567 -22.88 -10.44 -8.21
CA SER A 567 -23.61 -10.61 -9.48
C SER A 567 -22.95 -11.72 -10.31
N ALA A 568 -23.49 -11.98 -11.50
CA ALA A 568 -23.02 -13.06 -12.36
C ALA A 568 -21.54 -12.93 -12.73
N LEU A 569 -20.83 -14.05 -12.55
CA LEU A 569 -19.44 -14.23 -12.97
C LEU A 569 -19.35 -15.49 -13.82
N LYS A 570 -18.85 -15.37 -15.04
CA LYS A 570 -18.59 -16.52 -15.91
C LYS A 570 -17.10 -16.82 -15.96
N ILE A 571 -16.74 -18.08 -15.76
CA ILE A 571 -15.37 -18.59 -15.89
C ILE A 571 -15.38 -19.64 -16.98
N GLU A 572 -14.89 -19.28 -18.17
CA GLU A 572 -15.06 -20.11 -19.37
C GLU A 572 -13.80 -20.22 -20.24
N GLU A 573 -13.54 -21.42 -20.77
CA GLU A 573 -12.44 -21.73 -21.71
C GLU A 573 -11.03 -21.38 -21.20
N ASN A 574 -10.85 -21.23 -19.88
CA ASN A 574 -9.55 -20.89 -19.30
C ASN A 574 -8.64 -22.11 -19.15
N TYR A 575 -7.34 -21.83 -19.10
CA TYR A 575 -6.29 -22.80 -18.84
C TYR A 575 -5.60 -22.48 -17.51
N PHE A 576 -5.75 -23.38 -16.54
CA PHE A 576 -5.12 -23.31 -15.23
C PHE A 576 -3.91 -24.25 -15.21
N TYR A 577 -2.71 -23.68 -15.17
CA TYR A 577 -1.45 -24.44 -15.15
C TYR A 577 -0.80 -24.42 -13.77
N ASN A 578 -0.59 -25.60 -13.19
CA ASN A 578 0.02 -25.77 -11.86
C ASN A 578 -0.72 -24.97 -10.77
N ASN A 579 -2.04 -24.86 -10.90
CA ASN A 579 -2.86 -24.05 -10.02
C ASN A 579 -4.30 -24.54 -9.91
N SER A 580 -4.98 -24.16 -8.82
CA SER A 580 -6.38 -24.47 -8.51
C SER A 580 -7.22 -23.19 -8.52
N LEU A 581 -8.47 -23.29 -8.98
CA LEU A 581 -9.43 -22.23 -8.79
C LEU A 581 -9.97 -22.28 -7.36
N LEU A 582 -9.93 -21.14 -6.67
CA LEU A 582 -10.48 -20.99 -5.32
C LEU A 582 -11.77 -20.20 -5.31
N LEU A 583 -12.83 -20.78 -4.75
CA LEU A 583 -14.13 -20.12 -4.53
C LEU A 583 -14.41 -20.01 -3.04
N ASN A 584 -14.61 -18.81 -2.53
CA ASN A 584 -14.93 -18.60 -1.12
C ASN A 584 -16.20 -17.75 -0.94
N GLY A 585 -16.92 -18.01 0.15
CA GLY A 585 -18.17 -17.30 0.44
C GLY A 585 -19.29 -17.65 -0.55
N SER A 586 -20.15 -16.69 -0.87
CA SER A 586 -21.28 -16.91 -1.77
C SER A 586 -20.84 -16.91 -3.23
N ASN A 587 -21.04 -18.02 -3.95
CA ASN A 587 -20.73 -18.15 -5.38
C ASN A 587 -21.95 -18.68 -6.17
N ILE A 588 -23.16 -18.38 -5.70
CA ILE A 588 -24.42 -18.84 -6.28
C ILE A 588 -24.65 -18.42 -7.75
N LEU A 589 -24.01 -17.34 -8.20
CA LEU A 589 -24.08 -16.82 -9.57
C LEU A 589 -22.77 -17.02 -10.37
N THR A 590 -21.90 -17.94 -9.93
CA THR A 590 -20.66 -18.27 -10.66
C THR A 590 -20.86 -19.48 -11.57
N ASP A 591 -20.73 -19.26 -12.88
CA ASP A 591 -20.81 -20.33 -13.89
C ASP A 591 -19.43 -20.78 -14.34
N LEU A 592 -19.23 -22.10 -14.41
CA LEU A 592 -17.95 -22.76 -14.67
C LEU A 592 -18.08 -23.77 -15.80
N THR A 593 -17.65 -23.38 -17.01
CA THR A 593 -17.80 -24.18 -18.22
C THR A 593 -16.52 -24.24 -19.04
N CYS A 594 -16.27 -25.35 -19.75
CA CYS A 594 -15.18 -25.49 -20.71
C CYS A 594 -13.75 -25.21 -20.18
N ASN A 595 -13.51 -25.25 -18.87
CA ASN A 595 -12.19 -24.93 -18.30
C ASN A 595 -11.25 -26.15 -18.33
N GLN A 596 -9.95 -25.88 -18.38
CA GLN A 596 -8.90 -26.88 -18.44
C GLN A 596 -7.91 -26.73 -17.30
N TRP A 597 -7.58 -27.85 -16.65
CA TRP A 597 -6.54 -27.89 -15.63
C TRP A 597 -5.40 -28.82 -16.02
N ALA A 598 -4.18 -28.35 -15.83
CA ALA A 598 -2.96 -29.11 -16.11
C ALA A 598 -1.97 -29.00 -14.97
N ASN A 599 -1.28 -30.11 -14.68
CA ASN A 599 -0.21 -30.19 -13.68
C ASN A 599 -0.60 -29.72 -12.26
N THR A 600 -1.87 -29.88 -11.87
CA THR A 600 -2.35 -29.63 -10.50
C THR A 600 -3.00 -30.90 -9.95
N LYS A 601 -3.10 -31.03 -8.61
CA LYS A 601 -3.82 -32.13 -7.96
C LYS A 601 -5.30 -31.82 -7.74
N VAL A 602 -5.65 -30.53 -7.69
CA VAL A 602 -6.98 -30.04 -7.36
C VAL A 602 -7.40 -29.03 -8.43
N ALA A 603 -8.54 -29.25 -9.07
CA ALA A 603 -9.11 -28.31 -10.03
C ALA A 603 -9.73 -27.11 -9.31
N LEU A 604 -10.52 -27.45 -8.29
CA LEU A 604 -11.43 -26.54 -7.62
C LEU A 604 -11.40 -26.81 -6.12
N GLU A 605 -11.18 -25.75 -5.35
CA GLU A 605 -11.20 -25.78 -3.89
C GLU A 605 -11.91 -24.56 -3.31
N GLY A 606 -12.46 -24.68 -2.09
CA GLY A 606 -13.21 -23.57 -1.52
C GLY A 606 -14.06 -23.88 -0.29
N ILE A 607 -14.34 -22.83 0.49
CA ILE A 607 -15.37 -22.83 1.54
C ILE A 607 -16.47 -21.87 1.10
N CYS A 608 -17.57 -22.42 0.62
CA CYS A 608 -18.68 -21.66 0.06
C CYS A 608 -19.90 -21.69 0.98
N THR A 609 -20.55 -20.54 1.16
CA THR A 609 -21.85 -20.48 1.86
C THR A 609 -22.97 -21.01 0.99
N ASP A 610 -22.92 -20.67 -0.30
CA ASP A 610 -23.78 -21.16 -1.37
C ASP A 610 -22.99 -21.21 -2.69
N LEU A 611 -23.50 -22.00 -3.63
CA LEU A 611 -22.91 -22.21 -4.96
C LEU A 611 -24.02 -22.42 -5.97
N LYS A 612 -23.69 -22.19 -7.24
CA LYS A 612 -24.54 -22.63 -8.33
C LYS A 612 -24.73 -24.15 -8.23
N ILE A 613 -25.97 -24.62 -8.31
CA ILE A 613 -26.28 -26.02 -7.97
C ILE A 613 -25.85 -27.01 -9.06
N GLU A 614 -25.70 -26.55 -10.30
CA GLU A 614 -25.16 -27.36 -11.39
C GLU A 614 -24.33 -26.57 -12.39
N TRP A 615 -23.24 -27.19 -12.85
CA TRP A 615 -22.45 -26.76 -14.01
C TRP A 615 -22.69 -27.74 -15.16
N GLY A 616 -23.16 -27.21 -16.29
CA GLY A 616 -23.79 -28.01 -17.33
C GLY A 616 -25.22 -28.40 -16.96
N THR A 617 -25.81 -29.30 -17.73
CA THR A 617 -27.17 -29.83 -17.52
C THR A 617 -27.19 -31.32 -17.83
N LYS A 618 -28.31 -31.99 -17.51
CA LYS A 618 -28.55 -33.38 -17.92
C LYS A 618 -28.37 -33.60 -19.42
N ASN A 619 -28.72 -32.63 -20.24
CA ASN A 619 -28.66 -32.76 -21.69
C ASN A 619 -27.26 -32.44 -22.24
N GLN A 620 -26.47 -31.62 -21.55
CA GLN A 620 -25.19 -31.13 -22.06
C GLN A 620 -24.18 -30.95 -20.92
N SER A 621 -22.98 -31.54 -21.06
CA SER A 621 -21.92 -31.45 -20.05
C SER A 621 -21.47 -30.01 -19.75
N SER A 622 -20.72 -29.82 -18.66
CA SER A 622 -20.03 -28.56 -18.34
C SER A 622 -18.85 -28.30 -19.28
N GLY A 623 -18.22 -29.36 -19.80
CA GLY A 623 -16.99 -29.26 -20.58
C GLY A 623 -15.74 -28.99 -19.74
N ASN A 624 -15.82 -29.06 -18.41
CA ASN A 624 -14.63 -28.95 -17.58
C ASN A 624 -13.77 -30.22 -17.73
N ILE A 625 -12.47 -30.06 -18.02
CA ILE A 625 -11.55 -31.19 -18.24
C ILE A 625 -10.22 -31.05 -17.50
N TYR A 626 -9.54 -32.17 -17.25
CA TYR A 626 -8.17 -32.21 -16.76
C TYR A 626 -7.24 -32.90 -17.78
N LEU A 627 -5.96 -32.49 -17.84
CA LEU A 627 -5.03 -33.00 -18.85
C LEU A 627 -4.05 -34.09 -18.35
N ASN A 628 -3.84 -34.25 -17.03
CA ASN A 628 -2.85 -35.17 -16.44
C ASN A 628 -3.52 -36.19 -15.47
N ASN A 629 -2.76 -36.96 -14.67
CA ASN A 629 -3.33 -37.99 -13.78
C ASN A 629 -4.42 -37.43 -12.83
N SER A 630 -5.47 -38.23 -12.61
CA SER A 630 -6.69 -37.96 -11.83
C SER A 630 -6.67 -36.72 -10.93
N MET A 631 -7.64 -35.83 -11.14
CA MET A 631 -7.76 -34.55 -10.45
C MET A 631 -8.97 -34.52 -9.52
N THR A 632 -8.87 -33.76 -8.44
CA THR A 632 -9.94 -33.62 -7.44
C THR A 632 -10.73 -32.32 -7.63
N MET A 633 -12.06 -32.39 -7.47
CA MET A 633 -12.93 -31.24 -7.23
C MET A 633 -13.43 -31.29 -5.79
N ASN A 634 -12.96 -30.40 -4.93
CA ASN A 634 -13.25 -30.42 -3.50
C ASN A 634 -13.91 -29.12 -3.04
N ILE A 635 -15.20 -29.14 -2.76
CA ILE A 635 -15.91 -27.97 -2.26
C ILE A 635 -16.60 -28.32 -0.96
N ASN A 636 -16.44 -27.43 0.01
CA ASN A 636 -17.27 -27.40 1.20
C ASN A 636 -18.39 -26.39 1.02
N SER A 637 -19.64 -26.85 0.90
CA SER A 637 -20.83 -26.03 0.74
C SER A 637 -22.00 -26.53 1.59
N SER A 638 -23.06 -25.72 1.69
CA SER A 638 -24.32 -26.10 2.35
C SER A 638 -25.09 -27.15 1.56
N GLU A 639 -25.09 -27.05 0.23
CA GLU A 639 -25.83 -27.91 -0.70
C GLU A 639 -24.92 -28.70 -1.64
N ASN A 640 -25.45 -29.79 -2.21
CA ASN A 640 -24.74 -30.58 -3.21
C ASN A 640 -24.65 -29.82 -4.55
N VAL A 641 -23.50 -29.89 -5.20
CA VAL A 641 -23.23 -29.25 -6.49
C VAL A 641 -22.94 -30.32 -7.55
N ILE A 642 -23.65 -30.26 -8.68
CA ILE A 642 -23.52 -31.25 -9.76
C ILE A 642 -22.61 -30.71 -10.86
N ASN A 643 -21.50 -31.40 -11.13
CA ASN A 643 -20.74 -31.21 -12.36
C ASN A 643 -21.19 -32.25 -13.39
N TRP A 644 -21.92 -31.80 -14.41
CA TRP A 644 -22.35 -32.67 -15.51
C TRP A 644 -21.17 -32.98 -16.42
N HIS A 645 -20.78 -34.24 -16.52
CA HIS A 645 -19.65 -34.70 -17.33
C HIS A 645 -20.10 -35.64 -18.45
N PHE A 646 -19.30 -35.75 -19.50
CA PHE A 646 -19.59 -36.65 -20.61
C PHE A 646 -18.83 -37.95 -20.42
N GLN A 647 -19.55 -39.06 -20.20
CA GLN A 647 -18.95 -40.33 -19.79
C GLN A 647 -17.91 -40.87 -20.78
N GLN A 648 -18.06 -40.58 -22.08
CA GLN A 648 -17.12 -41.02 -23.12
C GLN A 648 -15.87 -40.13 -23.22
N GLU A 649 -15.78 -39.05 -22.45
CA GLU A 649 -14.60 -38.19 -22.32
C GLU A 649 -14.01 -38.36 -20.89
N PRO A 650 -13.07 -39.30 -20.67
CA PRO A 650 -12.54 -39.60 -19.34
C PRO A 650 -11.91 -38.41 -18.64
N LYS A 651 -11.38 -37.45 -19.40
CA LYS A 651 -10.80 -36.20 -18.91
C LYS A 651 -11.83 -35.26 -18.28
N SER A 652 -13.13 -35.50 -18.47
CA SER A 652 -14.20 -34.74 -17.83
C SER A 652 -14.63 -35.29 -16.46
N ILE A 653 -14.10 -36.46 -16.06
CA ILE A 653 -14.52 -37.19 -14.85
C ILE A 653 -13.52 -36.95 -13.72
N PHE A 654 -13.92 -36.16 -12.72
CA PHE A 654 -13.06 -35.82 -11.58
C PHE A 654 -13.26 -36.79 -10.41
N THR A 655 -12.31 -36.78 -9.46
CA THR A 655 -12.57 -37.28 -8.11
C THR A 655 -13.35 -36.21 -7.36
N TYR A 656 -14.60 -36.50 -7.01
CA TYR A 656 -15.47 -35.56 -6.33
C TYR A 656 -15.39 -35.75 -4.82
N LEU A 657 -15.05 -34.68 -4.09
CA LEU A 657 -14.99 -34.65 -2.62
C LEU A 657 -15.90 -33.55 -2.06
N GLY A 658 -16.25 -33.69 -0.78
CA GLY A 658 -17.12 -32.75 -0.09
C GLY A 658 -18.56 -32.84 -0.59
N LYS A 659 -19.09 -31.73 -1.10
CA LYS A 659 -20.46 -31.63 -1.64
C LYS A 659 -20.54 -31.66 -3.16
N ASN A 660 -19.42 -31.80 -3.86
CA ASN A 660 -19.43 -31.99 -5.31
C ASN A 660 -19.89 -33.40 -5.68
N ILE A 661 -20.64 -33.50 -6.78
CA ILE A 661 -21.12 -34.75 -7.35
C ILE A 661 -20.90 -34.71 -8.87
N GLY A 662 -20.41 -35.80 -9.45
CA GLY A 662 -20.37 -35.99 -10.91
C GLY A 662 -21.63 -36.71 -11.40
N ASN A 663 -22.21 -36.25 -12.51
CA ASN A 663 -23.32 -36.95 -13.16
C ASN A 663 -23.19 -36.95 -14.69
N ASN A 664 -23.77 -37.95 -15.35
CA ASN A 664 -23.65 -38.14 -16.79
C ASN A 664 -24.58 -37.21 -17.58
N ALA A 665 -24.01 -36.40 -18.45
CA ALA A 665 -24.75 -35.68 -19.48
C ALA A 665 -25.00 -36.56 -20.72
N VAL A 666 -26.09 -36.28 -21.44
CA VAL A 666 -26.42 -36.95 -22.71
C VAL A 666 -25.42 -36.58 -23.80
N GLU A 667 -25.10 -35.29 -23.93
CA GLU A 667 -24.21 -34.77 -24.97
C GLU A 667 -22.99 -34.08 -24.38
N ASN A 668 -21.88 -34.13 -25.12
CA ASN A 668 -20.69 -33.35 -24.81
C ASN A 668 -20.89 -31.89 -25.23
N ARG A 669 -20.44 -30.96 -24.39
CA ARG A 669 -20.40 -29.53 -24.74
C ARG A 669 -19.30 -29.27 -25.77
N SER A 670 -19.61 -28.46 -26.78
CA SER A 670 -18.61 -27.95 -27.72
C SER A 670 -17.80 -26.84 -27.04
N CYS A 671 -16.51 -27.10 -26.80
CA CYS A 671 -15.60 -26.19 -26.12
C CYS A 671 -14.35 -25.93 -26.97
N LYS A 672 -13.79 -24.71 -26.89
CA LYS A 672 -12.56 -24.30 -27.58
C LYS A 672 -11.38 -24.28 -26.62
N TYR A 673 -10.73 -25.42 -26.51
CA TYR A 673 -9.63 -25.65 -25.56
C TYR A 673 -8.26 -25.08 -25.97
N ASN A 674 -8.21 -24.13 -26.89
CA ASN A 674 -6.98 -23.58 -27.46
C ASN A 674 -7.02 -22.05 -27.69
N LEU A 675 -7.96 -21.35 -27.04
CA LEU A 675 -8.11 -19.90 -27.20
C LEU A 675 -7.09 -19.05 -26.42
N PHE A 676 -6.43 -19.64 -25.43
CA PHE A 676 -5.54 -18.91 -24.54
C PHE A 676 -4.13 -18.73 -25.13
N PRO A 677 -3.44 -17.60 -24.86
CA PRO A 677 -2.05 -17.44 -25.24
C PRO A 677 -1.16 -18.46 -24.55
N THR A 678 -0.30 -19.14 -25.31
CA THR A 678 0.57 -20.21 -24.81
C THR A 678 2.02 -19.79 -24.59
N TYR A 679 2.55 -18.88 -25.43
CA TYR A 679 3.97 -18.49 -25.42
C TYR A 679 4.20 -17.04 -24.98
N VAL A 680 5.28 -16.83 -24.21
CA VAL A 680 5.71 -15.53 -23.66
C VAL A 680 6.16 -14.54 -24.74
N ASN A 681 6.49 -15.00 -25.96
CA ASN A 681 7.07 -14.15 -27.02
C ASN A 681 6.15 -13.91 -28.24
N ASP A 682 5.00 -14.60 -28.36
CA ASP A 682 4.16 -14.52 -29.56
C ASP A 682 3.17 -13.38 -29.47
N LYS A 683 3.06 -12.50 -30.48
CA LYS A 683 1.97 -11.49 -30.54
C LYS A 683 0.63 -12.17 -30.26
N ILE A 684 -0.09 -11.70 -29.25
CA ILE A 684 -1.44 -12.21 -28.95
C ILE A 684 -2.37 -11.67 -30.02
N THR A 685 -2.71 -12.50 -31.00
CA THR A 685 -3.79 -12.21 -31.94
C THR A 685 -5.09 -12.61 -31.24
N ILE A 686 -5.89 -11.62 -30.86
CA ILE A 686 -7.26 -11.87 -30.39
C ILE A 686 -7.98 -12.57 -31.54
N ALA A 687 -8.54 -13.75 -31.29
CA ALA A 687 -9.28 -14.44 -32.34
C ALA A 687 -10.49 -13.55 -32.71
N GLU A 688 -10.68 -13.24 -33.99
CA GLU A 688 -11.74 -12.34 -34.49
C GLU A 688 -13.16 -12.74 -34.01
N SER A 689 -13.34 -13.99 -33.55
CA SER A 689 -14.58 -14.53 -32.99
C SER A 689 -14.84 -14.22 -31.50
N VAL A 690 -14.06 -13.35 -30.85
CA VAL A 690 -14.05 -13.20 -29.37
C VAL A 690 -14.68 -11.89 -28.88
N SER A 691 -15.19 -11.03 -29.78
CA SER A 691 -16.25 -10.12 -29.33
C SER A 691 -17.41 -11.00 -28.89
N ALA A 692 -17.67 -11.06 -27.59
CA ALA A 692 -18.73 -11.88 -27.04
C ALA A 692 -20.08 -11.42 -27.62
N THR A 693 -20.48 -11.98 -28.77
CA THR A 693 -21.88 -12.02 -29.17
C THR A 693 -22.52 -13.04 -28.25
N TRP A 694 -22.86 -12.57 -27.06
CA TRP A 694 -23.96 -13.15 -26.31
C TRP A 694 -25.20 -13.00 -27.19
N GLY A 695 -25.71 -14.14 -27.66
CA GLY A 695 -26.97 -14.24 -28.39
C GLY A 695 -26.85 -14.70 -29.83
N ASP A 696 -27.99 -15.19 -30.33
CA ASP A 696 -28.28 -15.18 -31.75
C ASP A 696 -27.83 -13.84 -32.34
N ASN A 697 -26.99 -13.86 -33.37
CA ASN A 697 -26.61 -12.64 -34.11
C ASN A 697 -27.86 -11.92 -34.71
N ASP A 698 -29.02 -12.56 -34.64
CA ASP A 698 -30.31 -12.10 -35.12
C ASP A 698 -31.16 -11.37 -34.06
N LYS A 699 -30.73 -11.28 -32.78
CA LYS A 699 -31.50 -10.61 -31.69
C LYS A 699 -30.73 -9.50 -30.97
N SER A 700 -31.42 -8.40 -30.68
CA SER A 700 -30.89 -7.30 -29.86
C SER A 700 -30.67 -7.72 -28.40
N LEU A 701 -29.76 -7.03 -27.68
CA LEU A 701 -29.53 -7.27 -26.24
C LEU A 701 -30.81 -7.07 -25.42
N GLU A 702 -31.69 -6.17 -25.84
CA GLU A 702 -33.00 -5.92 -25.20
C GLU A 702 -33.92 -7.13 -25.30
N GLU A 703 -34.06 -7.70 -26.50
CA GLU A 703 -34.87 -8.89 -26.75
C GLU A 703 -34.34 -10.09 -25.97
N GLN A 704 -33.02 -10.29 -25.97
CA GLN A 704 -32.39 -11.36 -25.21
C GLN A 704 -32.63 -11.21 -23.70
N TRP A 705 -32.49 -9.99 -23.16
CA TRP A 705 -32.75 -9.72 -21.75
C TRP A 705 -34.22 -9.99 -21.40
N SER A 706 -35.15 -9.55 -22.24
CA SER A 706 -36.60 -9.73 -22.06
C SER A 706 -36.99 -11.21 -22.08
N GLU A 707 -36.40 -12.00 -22.99
CA GLU A 707 -36.60 -13.45 -23.06
C GLU A 707 -36.14 -14.16 -21.79
N GLU A 708 -34.93 -13.88 -21.31
CA GLU A 708 -34.42 -14.48 -20.06
C GLU A 708 -35.25 -14.03 -18.84
N ASN A 709 -35.67 -12.77 -18.80
CA ASN A 709 -36.56 -12.28 -17.75
C ASN A 709 -37.94 -12.97 -17.78
N THR A 710 -38.48 -13.21 -18.97
CA THR A 710 -39.76 -13.93 -19.15
C THR A 710 -39.63 -15.38 -18.70
N LYS A 711 -38.55 -16.08 -19.06
CA LYS A 711 -38.27 -17.45 -18.57
C LYS A 711 -38.27 -17.53 -17.04
N ILE A 712 -37.67 -16.54 -16.36
CA ILE A 712 -37.69 -16.49 -14.89
C ILE A 712 -39.13 -16.37 -14.37
N GLN A 713 -39.99 -15.55 -14.98
CA GLN A 713 -41.39 -15.42 -14.56
C GLN A 713 -42.22 -16.67 -14.87
N GLU A 714 -41.99 -17.30 -16.01
CA GLU A 714 -42.66 -18.55 -16.42
C GLU A 714 -42.31 -19.70 -15.47
N VAL A 715 -41.04 -19.86 -15.14
CA VAL A 715 -40.58 -20.89 -14.19
C VAL A 715 -41.16 -20.64 -12.79
N ARG A 716 -41.31 -19.37 -12.37
CA ARG A 716 -41.93 -19.00 -11.08
C ARG A 716 -43.45 -19.20 -11.03
N SER A 717 -44.15 -19.13 -12.17
CA SER A 717 -45.62 -19.23 -12.27
C SER A 717 -46.12 -20.64 -12.62
N ASN A 718 -45.22 -21.58 -12.87
CA ASN A 718 -45.59 -22.95 -13.19
C ASN A 718 -45.89 -23.78 -11.92
N ASP A 719 -47.16 -23.79 -11.51
CA ASP A 719 -47.69 -24.50 -10.33
C ASP A 719 -47.59 -26.04 -10.39
N HIS A 720 -47.08 -26.63 -11.48
CA HIS A 720 -47.06 -28.08 -11.72
C HIS A 720 -45.69 -28.77 -11.69
N ILE A 721 -44.60 -28.05 -11.40
CA ILE A 721 -43.26 -28.66 -11.36
C ILE A 721 -42.95 -29.23 -9.97
N GLN A 722 -42.85 -30.56 -9.86
CA GLN A 722 -42.63 -31.29 -8.59
C GLN A 722 -41.18 -31.30 -8.07
N ASN A 723 -40.21 -30.64 -8.75
CA ASN A 723 -38.78 -30.69 -8.38
C ASN A 723 -38.16 -29.29 -8.19
N LEU A 724 -38.06 -28.85 -6.92
CA LEU A 724 -37.49 -27.56 -6.52
C LEU A 724 -36.05 -27.36 -7.02
N GLN A 725 -35.22 -28.40 -7.07
CA GLN A 725 -33.83 -28.28 -7.54
C GLN A 725 -33.77 -27.91 -9.02
N SER A 726 -34.62 -28.52 -9.85
CA SER A 726 -34.68 -28.18 -11.28
C SER A 726 -35.16 -26.75 -11.51
N ILE A 727 -36.08 -26.25 -10.69
CA ILE A 727 -36.58 -24.87 -10.76
C ILE A 727 -35.45 -23.90 -10.38
N THR A 728 -34.77 -24.16 -9.26
CA THR A 728 -33.67 -23.33 -8.79
C THR A 728 -32.56 -23.24 -9.83
N SER A 729 -32.20 -24.36 -10.48
CA SER A 729 -31.18 -24.36 -11.54
C SER A 729 -31.58 -23.47 -12.72
N GLN A 730 -32.79 -23.65 -13.25
CA GLN A 730 -33.26 -22.87 -14.40
C GLN A 730 -33.32 -21.37 -14.09
N ILE A 731 -33.73 -21.00 -12.88
CA ILE A 731 -33.71 -19.61 -12.43
C ILE A 731 -32.27 -19.09 -12.30
N GLN A 732 -31.34 -19.87 -11.74
CA GLN A 732 -29.93 -19.49 -11.63
C GLN A 732 -29.31 -19.26 -13.02
N ASP A 733 -29.49 -20.19 -13.96
CA ASP A 733 -28.98 -20.08 -15.33
C ASP A 733 -29.55 -18.86 -16.07
N ALA A 734 -30.87 -18.65 -16.01
CA ALA A 734 -31.51 -17.48 -16.62
C ALA A 734 -31.06 -16.18 -15.95
N THR A 735 -30.86 -16.17 -14.63
CA THR A 735 -30.36 -15.01 -13.89
C THR A 735 -28.93 -14.68 -14.30
N ILE A 736 -28.04 -15.67 -14.39
CA ILE A 736 -26.65 -15.50 -14.82
C ILE A 736 -26.61 -14.90 -16.23
N ARG A 737 -27.37 -15.46 -17.18
CA ARG A 737 -27.45 -14.95 -18.56
C ARG A 737 -27.97 -13.51 -18.60
N LYS A 738 -29.08 -13.24 -17.91
CA LYS A 738 -29.69 -11.91 -17.84
C LYS A 738 -28.71 -10.88 -17.27
N ASP A 739 -28.01 -11.21 -16.18
CA ASP A 739 -27.04 -10.31 -15.56
C ASP A 739 -25.82 -10.07 -16.46
N LEU A 740 -25.31 -11.09 -17.16
CA LEU A 740 -24.21 -10.93 -18.11
C LEU A 740 -24.60 -10.07 -19.32
N ILE A 741 -25.84 -10.16 -19.81
CA ILE A 741 -26.37 -9.25 -20.85
C ILE A 741 -26.34 -7.80 -20.37
N VAL A 742 -26.85 -7.53 -19.16
CA VAL A 742 -26.82 -6.18 -18.57
C VAL A 742 -25.39 -5.67 -18.44
N GLN A 743 -24.47 -6.51 -17.97
CA GLN A 743 -23.08 -6.15 -17.80
C GLN A 743 -22.38 -5.87 -19.14
N ASN A 744 -22.67 -6.64 -20.19
CA ASN A 744 -22.15 -6.40 -21.53
C ASN A 744 -22.72 -5.13 -22.16
N ALA A 745 -24.02 -4.86 -21.95
CA ALA A 745 -24.63 -3.60 -22.37
C ALA A 745 -23.91 -2.42 -21.70
N ILE A 746 -23.68 -2.48 -20.38
CA ILE A 746 -22.95 -1.47 -19.62
C ILE A 746 -21.47 -1.37 -20.06
N LYS A 747 -20.81 -2.50 -20.36
CA LYS A 747 -19.44 -2.53 -20.89
C LYS A 747 -19.35 -1.83 -22.25
N ASN A 748 -20.38 -1.92 -23.09
CA ASN A 748 -20.35 -1.36 -24.43
C ASN A 748 -20.98 0.03 -24.53
N SER A 749 -21.77 0.47 -23.55
CA SER A 749 -22.44 1.77 -23.56
C SER A 749 -21.52 2.97 -23.25
N THR A 750 -20.23 2.75 -22.97
CA THR A 750 -19.30 3.82 -22.54
C THR A 750 -18.47 4.43 -23.67
N ASP A 751 -18.87 4.27 -24.94
CA ASP A 751 -18.37 5.15 -26.01
C ASP A 751 -18.96 6.56 -25.81
N TYR A 752 -18.39 7.31 -24.86
CA TYR A 752 -18.43 8.76 -24.57
C TYR A 752 -19.70 9.63 -24.83
N ASP A 753 -20.80 9.14 -25.38
CA ASP A 753 -21.92 9.94 -25.92
C ASP A 753 -23.32 9.29 -25.77
N LEU A 754 -23.49 8.19 -25.02
CA LEU A 754 -24.83 7.60 -24.79
C LEU A 754 -25.14 7.44 -23.29
N GLU A 755 -25.84 8.43 -22.74
CA GLU A 755 -26.46 8.46 -21.41
C GLU A 755 -27.65 7.47 -21.26
N ASP A 756 -27.57 6.25 -21.78
CA ASP A 756 -28.65 5.28 -21.56
C ASP A 756 -28.54 4.62 -20.17
N HIS A 757 -28.96 5.38 -19.16
CA HIS A 757 -29.03 4.96 -17.76
C HIS A 757 -30.03 3.81 -17.52
N SER A 758 -30.80 3.40 -18.55
CA SER A 758 -31.82 2.35 -18.40
C SER A 758 -31.24 0.98 -18.05
N TRP A 759 -30.04 0.65 -18.52
CA TRP A 759 -29.37 -0.63 -18.19
C TRP A 759 -28.88 -0.68 -16.74
N GLN A 760 -28.51 0.46 -16.15
CA GLN A 760 -28.10 0.52 -14.74
C GLN A 760 -29.26 0.20 -13.79
N GLN A 761 -30.47 0.60 -14.16
CA GLN A 761 -31.70 0.27 -13.42
C GLN A 761 -32.06 -1.22 -13.47
N ARG A 762 -31.37 -2.02 -14.29
CA ARG A 762 -31.57 -3.48 -14.42
C ARG A 762 -30.56 -4.29 -13.60
N LEU A 763 -29.58 -3.64 -12.96
CA LEU A 763 -28.65 -4.30 -12.04
C LEU A 763 -29.39 -4.86 -10.82
N PRO A 764 -28.82 -5.87 -10.12
CA PRO A 764 -29.37 -6.34 -8.85
C PRO A 764 -29.56 -5.17 -7.84
N SER A 765 -30.62 -5.22 -7.02
CA SER A 765 -30.98 -4.10 -6.11
C SER A 765 -29.84 -3.69 -5.17
N LYS A 766 -29.13 -4.68 -4.60
CA LYS A 766 -27.96 -4.44 -3.74
C LYS A 766 -26.84 -3.68 -4.47
N MET A 767 -26.63 -3.96 -5.76
CA MET A 767 -25.66 -3.24 -6.60
C MET A 767 -26.09 -1.80 -6.84
N GLN A 768 -27.38 -1.56 -7.14
CA GLN A 768 -27.93 -0.21 -7.30
C GLN A 768 -27.73 0.62 -6.02
N GLU A 769 -27.92 0.00 -4.86
CA GLU A 769 -27.74 0.64 -3.56
C GLU A 769 -26.27 1.00 -3.28
N LEU A 770 -25.34 0.05 -3.48
CA LEU A 770 -23.90 0.29 -3.31
C LEU A 770 -23.36 1.35 -4.28
N ASN A 771 -23.89 1.37 -5.51
CA ASN A 771 -23.63 2.44 -6.47
C ASN A 771 -24.09 3.79 -5.94
N GLN A 772 -25.34 3.88 -5.48
CA GLN A 772 -25.89 5.14 -4.98
C GLN A 772 -25.09 5.71 -3.81
N ILE A 773 -24.65 4.86 -2.87
CA ILE A 773 -23.81 5.27 -1.73
C ILE A 773 -22.45 5.78 -2.21
N SER A 774 -21.84 5.10 -3.17
CA SER A 774 -20.55 5.47 -3.74
C SER A 774 -20.64 6.79 -4.53
N GLU A 775 -21.74 7.03 -5.25
CA GLU A 775 -22.03 8.32 -5.92
C GLU A 775 -22.11 9.45 -4.92
N TRP A 776 -22.89 9.27 -3.84
CA TRP A 776 -22.97 10.27 -2.78
C TRP A 776 -21.61 10.55 -2.14
N PHE A 777 -20.74 9.53 -2.03
CA PHE A 777 -19.41 9.71 -1.49
C PHE A 777 -18.52 10.56 -2.41
N VAL A 778 -18.50 10.24 -3.71
CA VAL A 778 -17.74 10.98 -4.73
C VAL A 778 -18.24 12.43 -4.85
N GLN A 779 -19.56 12.62 -4.82
CA GLN A 779 -20.19 13.95 -4.86
C GLN A 779 -20.11 14.71 -3.52
N LYS A 780 -19.42 14.15 -2.51
CA LYS A 780 -19.26 14.73 -1.17
C LYS A 780 -20.60 14.98 -0.45
N GLN A 781 -21.64 14.24 -0.80
CA GLN A 781 -22.99 14.27 -0.22
C GLN A 781 -23.06 13.40 1.06
N TYR A 782 -22.12 13.58 1.97
CA TYR A 782 -21.97 12.76 3.19
C TYR A 782 -23.22 12.74 4.08
N ALA A 783 -24.03 13.80 4.05
CA ALA A 783 -25.28 13.87 4.82
C ALA A 783 -26.32 12.84 4.33
N GLN A 784 -26.38 12.58 3.02
CA GLN A 784 -27.32 11.61 2.44
C GLN A 784 -26.92 10.18 2.82
N ILE A 785 -25.62 9.85 2.75
CA ILE A 785 -25.10 8.56 3.22
C ILE A 785 -25.44 8.35 4.70
N GLN A 786 -25.26 9.39 5.53
CA GLN A 786 -25.58 9.30 6.95
C GLN A 786 -27.07 9.05 7.21
N GLN A 787 -27.97 9.77 6.52
CA GLN A 787 -29.42 9.58 6.63
C GLN A 787 -29.83 8.18 6.18
N TRP A 788 -29.26 7.71 5.07
CA TRP A 788 -29.48 6.37 4.56
C TRP A 788 -29.06 5.29 5.57
N CYS A 789 -27.87 5.41 6.17
CA CYS A 789 -27.43 4.48 7.21
C CYS A 789 -28.38 4.47 8.42
N GLN A 790 -28.91 5.65 8.80
CA GLN A 790 -29.84 5.77 9.92
C GLN A 790 -31.22 5.16 9.64
N ALA A 791 -31.69 5.23 8.40
CA ALA A 791 -32.92 4.59 7.96
C ALA A 791 -32.79 3.05 7.93
N ASN A 792 -31.58 2.55 7.67
CA ASN A 792 -31.29 1.12 7.48
C ASN A 792 -30.64 0.44 8.69
N LYS A 793 -30.90 0.94 9.92
CA LYS A 793 -30.35 0.35 11.16
C LYS A 793 -30.79 -1.09 11.45
N ASN A 794 -31.92 -1.51 10.88
CA ASN A 794 -32.47 -2.86 11.06
C ASN A 794 -32.20 -3.78 9.86
N HIS A 795 -31.33 -3.36 8.94
CA HIS A 795 -30.94 -4.15 7.77
C HIS A 795 -30.15 -5.42 8.19
N GLU A 796 -30.16 -6.46 7.35
CA GLU A 796 -29.42 -7.71 7.61
C GLU A 796 -27.91 -7.47 7.86
N SER A 797 -27.36 -6.46 7.18
CA SER A 797 -25.97 -6.00 7.32
C SER A 797 -25.79 -4.84 8.32
N ALA A 798 -26.65 -4.71 9.35
CA ALA A 798 -26.66 -3.57 10.27
C ALA A 798 -25.29 -3.22 10.88
N LYS A 799 -24.46 -4.22 11.24
CA LYS A 799 -23.11 -3.99 11.78
C LYS A 799 -22.18 -3.33 10.75
N ASP A 800 -22.31 -3.71 9.49
CA ASP A 800 -21.49 -3.19 8.39
C ASP A 800 -21.91 -1.75 8.03
N ILE A 801 -23.22 -1.51 7.98
CA ILE A 801 -23.81 -0.18 7.79
C ILE A 801 -23.45 0.76 8.95
N GLU A 802 -23.42 0.27 10.19
CA GLU A 802 -22.99 1.06 11.34
C GLU A 802 -21.51 1.45 11.25
N SER A 803 -20.66 0.59 10.70
CA SER A 803 -19.24 0.92 10.47
C SER A 803 -19.09 2.04 9.43
N LEU A 804 -19.85 1.98 8.33
CA LEU A 804 -19.95 3.08 7.38
C LEU A 804 -20.51 4.35 8.03
N HIS A 805 -21.57 4.25 8.84
CA HIS A 805 -22.17 5.38 9.55
C HIS A 805 -21.14 6.13 10.41
N ARG A 806 -20.36 5.39 11.22
CA ARG A 806 -19.31 5.96 12.07
C ARG A 806 -18.22 6.65 11.27
N PHE A 807 -17.80 6.04 10.15
CA PHE A 807 -16.83 6.64 9.26
C PHE A 807 -17.34 7.97 8.67
N ILE A 808 -18.58 8.00 8.20
CA ILE A 808 -19.19 9.21 7.64
C ILE A 808 -19.35 10.31 8.69
N VAL A 809 -19.79 9.97 9.91
CA VAL A 809 -19.85 10.92 11.03
C VAL A 809 -18.47 11.50 11.31
N TRP A 810 -17.44 10.66 11.28
CA TRP A 810 -16.06 11.06 11.51
C TRP A 810 -15.54 12.00 10.38
N ILE A 811 -15.78 11.66 9.11
CA ILE A 811 -15.41 12.51 7.95
C ILE A 811 -16.07 13.88 8.06
N ARG A 812 -17.37 13.93 8.37
CA ARG A 812 -18.10 15.19 8.55
C ARG A 812 -17.54 16.04 9.68
N LYS A 813 -17.15 15.41 10.80
CA LYS A 813 -16.50 16.09 11.94
C LYS A 813 -15.13 16.63 11.55
N ALA A 814 -14.34 15.90 10.78
CA ALA A 814 -13.04 16.36 10.31
C ALA A 814 -13.19 17.59 9.38
N ILE A 815 -14.16 17.55 8.46
CA ILE A 815 -14.47 18.67 7.56
C ILE A 815 -14.94 19.89 8.35
N SER A 816 -15.81 19.74 9.36
CA SER A 816 -16.26 20.87 10.17
C SER A 816 -15.16 21.49 11.03
N GLN A 817 -14.08 20.76 11.28
CA GLN A 817 -12.85 21.24 11.94
C GLN A 817 -11.84 21.85 10.95
N GLY A 818 -12.16 21.92 9.66
CA GLY A 818 -11.26 22.44 8.62
C GLY A 818 -10.11 21.50 8.25
N LYS A 819 -10.17 20.21 8.62
CA LYS A 819 -9.16 19.23 8.23
C LYS A 819 -9.30 18.86 6.75
N ASN A 820 -8.17 18.72 6.05
CA ASN A 820 -8.13 18.10 4.72
C ASN A 820 -8.26 16.58 4.87
N ILE A 821 -9.30 16.00 4.29
CA ILE A 821 -9.58 14.57 4.43
C ILE A 821 -8.63 13.66 3.66
N TYR A 822 -7.75 14.24 2.83
CA TYR A 822 -6.72 13.53 2.07
C TYR A 822 -5.32 13.71 2.66
N ASP A 823 -5.22 14.41 3.81
CA ASP A 823 -3.98 14.61 4.55
C ASP A 823 -4.19 14.42 6.06
N PHE A 824 -4.68 13.23 6.43
CA PHE A 824 -4.89 12.88 7.82
C PHE A 824 -3.60 12.61 8.60
N SER A 825 -3.65 12.82 9.91
CA SER A 825 -2.58 12.46 10.84
C SER A 825 -2.48 10.93 11.02
N THR A 826 -1.37 10.43 11.57
CA THR A 826 -1.21 9.00 11.87
C THR A 826 -2.30 8.48 12.82
N ILE A 827 -2.72 9.29 13.79
CA ILE A 827 -3.79 8.93 14.75
C ILE A 827 -5.13 8.80 14.02
N ASP A 828 -5.47 9.78 13.18
CA ASP A 828 -6.69 9.76 12.38
C ASP A 828 -6.73 8.52 11.47
N LYS A 829 -5.62 8.18 10.80
CA LYS A 829 -5.49 6.97 9.97
C LYS A 829 -5.70 5.68 10.77
N GLN A 830 -5.16 5.58 11.98
CA GLN A 830 -5.33 4.41 12.84
C GLN A 830 -6.78 4.23 13.30
N GLU A 831 -7.49 5.30 13.62
CA GLU A 831 -8.90 5.22 14.00
C GLU A 831 -9.81 4.80 12.83
N ILE A 832 -9.59 5.36 11.63
CA ILE A 832 -10.32 4.93 10.43
C ILE A 832 -10.00 3.47 10.10
N LYS A 833 -8.73 3.06 10.24
CA LYS A 833 -8.31 1.66 10.07
C LYS A 833 -9.07 0.73 11.01
N LYS A 834 -9.21 1.08 12.30
CA LYS A 834 -10.01 0.28 13.25
C LYS A 834 -11.45 0.13 12.77
N LEU A 835 -12.09 1.19 12.26
CA LEU A 835 -13.45 1.13 11.70
C LEU A 835 -13.52 0.16 10.50
N ALA A 836 -12.52 0.20 9.62
CA ALA A 836 -12.42 -0.69 8.47
C ALA A 836 -12.17 -2.16 8.83
N GLU A 837 -11.69 -2.43 10.05
CA GLU A 837 -11.43 -3.77 10.61
C GLU A 837 -12.61 -4.32 11.44
N ILE A 838 -13.62 -3.50 11.78
CA ILE A 838 -14.82 -3.96 12.51
C ILE A 838 -15.61 -4.96 11.67
N THR A 839 -15.81 -4.63 10.40
CA THR A 839 -16.53 -5.46 9.43
C THR A 839 -15.78 -5.51 8.11
N HIS A 840 -15.93 -6.62 7.40
CA HIS A 840 -15.38 -6.83 6.05
C HIS A 840 -16.49 -6.91 4.98
N GLY A 841 -17.68 -6.37 5.26
CA GLY A 841 -18.83 -6.41 4.34
C GLY A 841 -18.78 -5.35 3.24
N ASP A 842 -19.79 -5.38 2.37
CA ASP A 842 -19.85 -4.56 1.15
C ASP A 842 -19.91 -3.05 1.42
N TYR A 843 -20.55 -2.59 2.51
CA TYR A 843 -20.69 -1.16 2.83
C TYR A 843 -19.42 -0.58 3.43
N SER A 844 -18.74 -1.33 4.31
CA SER A 844 -17.44 -0.92 4.86
C SER A 844 -16.30 -1.01 3.85
N SER A 845 -16.52 -1.63 2.68
CA SER A 845 -15.53 -1.69 1.58
C SER A 845 -15.10 -0.29 1.14
N LEU A 846 -16.00 0.70 1.19
CA LEU A 846 -15.71 2.09 0.89
C LEU A 846 -14.63 2.68 1.82
N ILE A 847 -14.61 2.27 3.09
CA ILE A 847 -13.60 2.72 4.07
C ILE A 847 -12.23 2.15 3.72
N ARG A 848 -12.18 0.85 3.38
CA ARG A 848 -10.94 0.16 2.99
C ARG A 848 -10.37 0.73 1.69
N ALA A 849 -11.24 0.95 0.71
CA ALA A 849 -10.90 1.58 -0.55
C ALA A 849 -10.34 2.98 -0.34
N PHE A 850 -10.98 3.80 0.51
CA PHE A 850 -10.50 5.14 0.87
C PHE A 850 -9.11 5.10 1.52
N LEU A 851 -8.88 4.19 2.49
CA LEU A 851 -7.58 4.02 3.14
C LEU A 851 -6.49 3.59 2.17
N ASN A 852 -6.75 2.60 1.31
CA ASN A 852 -5.73 2.11 0.39
C ASN A 852 -5.44 3.11 -0.74
N ALA A 853 -6.47 3.80 -1.22
CA ALA A 853 -6.36 4.75 -2.33
C ALA A 853 -5.67 6.05 -1.96
N TYR A 854 -5.90 6.58 -0.76
CA TYR A 854 -5.35 7.88 -0.35
C TYR A 854 -4.16 7.79 0.61
N TYR A 855 -4.01 6.66 1.32
CA TYR A 855 -2.98 6.51 2.35
C TYR A 855 -2.09 5.28 2.19
N ASP A 856 -2.32 4.47 1.16
CA ASP A 856 -1.63 3.18 0.94
C ASP A 856 -1.73 2.25 2.18
N ILE A 857 -2.81 2.40 2.96
CA ILE A 857 -3.12 1.54 4.10
C ILE A 857 -4.06 0.45 3.61
N ARG A 858 -3.51 -0.74 3.40
CA ARG A 858 -4.30 -1.91 3.03
C ARG A 858 -4.90 -2.58 4.27
N VAL A 859 -6.19 -2.88 4.18
CA VAL A 859 -6.92 -3.71 5.13
C VAL A 859 -7.58 -4.79 4.30
N ASP A 860 -7.00 -5.99 4.28
CA ASP A 860 -7.58 -7.08 3.51
C ASP A 860 -8.86 -7.58 4.18
N PRO A 861 -9.91 -7.91 3.40
CA PRO A 861 -10.97 -8.74 3.92
C PRO A 861 -10.33 -10.02 4.49
N LYS A 862 -10.66 -10.37 5.73
CA LYS A 862 -10.33 -11.72 6.20
C LYS A 862 -10.97 -12.67 5.20
N ILE A 863 -10.18 -13.63 4.70
CA ILE A 863 -10.77 -14.84 4.13
C ILE A 863 -11.64 -15.34 5.25
N GLU A 864 -12.96 -15.19 5.14
CA GLU A 864 -13.85 -15.91 5.99
C GLU A 864 -13.65 -17.38 5.59
N VAL A 865 -12.64 -18.00 6.18
CA VAL A 865 -12.90 -19.24 6.86
C VAL A 865 -14.00 -18.85 7.84
N ARG A 866 -15.26 -18.92 7.40
CA ARG A 866 -16.22 -19.61 8.23
C ARG A 866 -15.54 -20.94 8.42
N THR A 867 -14.72 -21.02 9.47
CA THR A 867 -14.34 -22.28 10.05
C THR A 867 -15.64 -23.04 10.00
N ALA A 868 -15.60 -24.21 9.37
CA ALA A 868 -16.43 -25.28 9.87
C ALA A 868 -16.41 -25.06 11.38
N HIS A 869 -17.54 -24.67 11.95
CA HIS A 869 -17.68 -24.61 13.39
C HIS A 869 -17.37 -26.06 13.80
N THR A 870 -16.10 -26.31 14.06
CA THR A 870 -15.67 -27.19 15.11
C THR A 870 -16.29 -26.51 16.30
N ASN A 871 -17.40 -27.09 16.70
CA ASN A 871 -18.22 -26.69 17.82
C ASN A 871 -17.33 -26.61 19.06
N GLU A 872 -16.77 -25.44 19.33
CA GLU A 872 -16.37 -25.05 20.67
C GLU A 872 -16.84 -23.60 20.88
N GLY A 873 -18.02 -23.50 21.49
CA GLY A 873 -18.47 -22.32 22.22
C GLY A 873 -18.93 -21.14 21.37
N ASP A 874 -20.10 -21.25 20.74
CA ASP A 874 -21.20 -20.32 20.96
C ASP A 874 -22.44 -20.81 20.22
N GLU A 875 -23.57 -20.74 20.92
CA GLU A 875 -24.87 -21.29 20.55
C GLU A 875 -25.27 -20.87 19.13
N ALA A 876 -25.38 -21.87 18.25
CA ALA A 876 -26.37 -21.77 17.20
C ALA A 876 -27.68 -21.40 17.89
N VAL A 877 -28.35 -20.34 17.42
CA VAL A 877 -29.80 -20.31 17.55
C VAL A 877 -30.28 -21.46 16.66
N SER A 878 -30.18 -22.69 17.18
CA SER A 878 -30.80 -23.85 16.56
C SER A 878 -32.26 -23.48 16.51
N GLU A 879 -32.84 -23.49 15.30
CA GLU A 879 -34.28 -23.45 15.19
C GLU A 879 -34.84 -24.48 16.19
N PRO A 880 -35.60 -24.04 17.21
CA PRO A 880 -35.91 -24.88 18.36
C PRO A 880 -36.70 -26.12 17.94
N PHE A 881 -37.38 -26.05 16.79
CA PHE A 881 -38.18 -27.12 16.23
C PHE A 881 -37.63 -27.59 14.87
N THR A 882 -37.62 -28.90 14.68
CA THR A 882 -37.41 -29.57 13.39
C THR A 882 -38.73 -30.15 12.91
N ILE A 883 -39.07 -29.96 11.64
CA ILE A 883 -40.33 -30.43 11.04
C ILE A 883 -40.01 -31.49 10.00
N SER A 884 -40.60 -32.68 10.14
CA SER A 884 -40.34 -33.80 9.22
C SER A 884 -41.55 -34.72 9.03
N PRO A 885 -41.84 -35.21 7.82
CA PRO A 885 -41.24 -34.79 6.54
C PRO A 885 -41.78 -33.41 6.11
N ASN A 886 -40.95 -32.63 5.44
CA ASN A 886 -41.37 -31.43 4.71
C ASN A 886 -40.64 -31.44 3.36
N PRO A 887 -41.31 -31.74 2.23
CA PRO A 887 -42.76 -31.80 2.04
C PRO A 887 -43.48 -32.97 2.72
N THR A 888 -44.77 -32.80 3.01
CA THR A 888 -45.67 -33.82 3.58
C THR A 888 -46.85 -34.13 2.64
N SER A 889 -47.40 -35.35 2.69
CA SER A 889 -48.66 -35.71 2.02
C SER A 889 -49.85 -35.74 2.97
N ASP A 890 -49.63 -36.14 4.22
CA ASP A 890 -50.71 -36.36 5.19
C ASP A 890 -50.32 -36.01 6.62
N PHE A 891 -49.05 -36.21 7.01
CA PHE A 891 -48.60 -36.04 8.39
C PHE A 891 -47.23 -35.40 8.51
N ILE A 892 -47.06 -34.51 9.48
CA ILE A 892 -45.75 -33.98 9.88
C ILE A 892 -45.50 -34.28 11.35
N LYS A 893 -44.24 -34.31 11.72
CA LYS A 893 -43.76 -34.49 13.08
C LYS A 893 -42.87 -33.30 13.43
N ILE A 894 -43.11 -32.72 14.60
CA ILE A 894 -42.34 -31.57 15.12
C ILE A 894 -41.50 -32.07 16.30
N ASN A 895 -40.18 -31.97 16.20
CA ASN A 895 -39.28 -32.39 17.28
C ASN A 895 -38.50 -31.19 17.79
N LEU A 896 -38.29 -31.11 19.10
CA LEU A 896 -37.36 -30.13 19.67
C LEU A 896 -35.92 -30.59 19.41
N PHE A 897 -34.99 -29.66 19.18
CA PHE A 897 -33.58 -30.00 18.96
C PHE A 897 -32.95 -30.80 20.12
N ASP A 898 -33.39 -30.54 21.36
CA ASP A 898 -32.94 -31.28 22.56
C ASP A 898 -33.69 -32.61 22.80
N SER A 899 -34.58 -33.01 21.89
CA SER A 899 -35.41 -34.22 21.94
C SER A 899 -36.33 -34.34 23.16
N LYS A 900 -36.59 -33.26 23.91
CA LYS A 900 -37.58 -33.28 24.99
C LYS A 900 -39.00 -33.10 24.47
N LYS A 901 -39.91 -33.93 25.01
CA LYS A 901 -41.35 -33.78 24.83
C LYS A 901 -41.83 -32.51 25.52
N THR A 902 -42.34 -31.58 24.73
CA THR A 902 -42.78 -30.25 25.14
C THR A 902 -44.14 -29.97 24.50
N GLU A 903 -45.07 -29.43 25.28
CA GLU A 903 -46.35 -28.97 24.72
C GLU A 903 -46.14 -27.75 23.83
N ILE A 904 -46.68 -27.81 22.63
CA ILE A 904 -46.58 -26.80 21.58
C ILE A 904 -47.96 -26.44 21.06
N ARG A 905 -48.07 -25.18 20.67
CA ARG A 905 -49.20 -24.60 19.96
C ARG A 905 -48.79 -24.41 18.51
N ILE A 906 -49.60 -24.95 17.62
CA ILE A 906 -49.36 -24.90 16.18
C ILE A 906 -50.50 -24.14 15.52
N GLU A 907 -50.13 -23.19 14.69
CA GLU A 907 -51.04 -22.44 13.83
C GLU A 907 -50.55 -22.54 12.38
N VAL A 908 -51.43 -22.97 11.47
CA VAL A 908 -51.16 -23.02 10.04
C VAL A 908 -51.88 -21.85 9.38
N LEU A 909 -51.12 -21.02 8.69
CA LEU A 909 -51.61 -19.88 7.94
C LEU A 909 -51.48 -20.18 6.43
N SER A 910 -52.40 -19.68 5.61
CA SER A 910 -52.13 -19.53 4.18
C SER A 910 -51.01 -18.51 3.94
N MET A 911 -50.49 -18.49 2.71
CA MET A 911 -49.47 -17.54 2.28
C MET A 911 -49.91 -16.07 2.33
N ASP A 912 -51.21 -15.79 2.36
CA ASP A 912 -51.79 -14.46 2.58
C ASP A 912 -51.91 -14.08 4.08
N GLY A 913 -51.45 -14.95 4.99
CA GLY A 913 -51.43 -14.73 6.43
C GLY A 913 -52.73 -15.07 7.16
N LYS A 914 -53.75 -15.62 6.48
CA LYS A 914 -55.00 -16.04 7.12
C LYS A 914 -54.83 -17.37 7.84
N SER A 915 -55.29 -17.46 9.09
CA SER A 915 -55.27 -18.69 9.88
C SER A 915 -56.27 -19.71 9.35
N ILE A 916 -55.78 -20.90 9.00
CA ILE A 916 -56.55 -22.00 8.39
C ILE A 916 -56.73 -23.13 9.39
N PHE A 917 -55.74 -23.38 10.24
CA PHE A 917 -55.75 -24.50 11.16
C PHE A 917 -55.02 -24.15 12.45
N TYR A 918 -55.52 -24.67 13.57
CA TYR A 918 -54.95 -24.45 14.90
C TYR A 918 -55.04 -25.74 15.72
N GLN A 919 -53.95 -26.14 16.36
CA GLN A 919 -53.92 -27.33 17.22
C GLN A 919 -52.87 -27.18 18.34
N ASN A 920 -53.21 -27.65 19.54
CA ASN A 920 -52.21 -27.93 20.57
C ASN A 920 -51.74 -29.38 20.42
N SER A 921 -50.44 -29.61 20.52
CA SER A 921 -49.81 -30.93 20.37
C SER A 921 -48.62 -31.05 21.31
N THR A 922 -48.06 -32.25 21.45
CA THR A 922 -46.73 -32.43 22.02
C THR A 922 -45.71 -32.57 20.90
N THR A 923 -44.48 -32.07 21.08
CA THR A 923 -43.36 -32.49 20.23
C THR A 923 -43.27 -34.02 20.22
N ASP A 924 -42.83 -34.61 19.10
CA ASP A 924 -42.89 -36.05 18.76
C ASP A 924 -44.26 -36.62 18.33
N GLU A 925 -45.36 -35.87 18.39
CA GLU A 925 -46.66 -36.35 17.86
C GLU A 925 -46.82 -36.04 16.37
N TYR A 926 -47.54 -36.91 15.66
CA TYR A 926 -47.89 -36.69 14.26
C TYR A 926 -49.07 -35.74 14.15
N LEU A 927 -48.86 -34.63 13.47
CA LEU A 927 -49.90 -33.68 13.11
C LEU A 927 -50.49 -34.06 11.76
N ASN A 928 -51.82 -34.00 11.66
CA ASN A 928 -52.56 -34.44 10.49
C ASN A 928 -52.91 -33.25 9.57
N PHE A 929 -52.37 -33.28 8.36
CA PHE A 929 -52.53 -32.29 7.30
C PHE A 929 -53.38 -32.81 6.12
N LYS A 930 -53.92 -34.04 6.20
CA LYS A 930 -54.65 -34.72 5.11
C LYS A 930 -55.83 -33.96 4.52
N ASN A 931 -56.43 -33.04 5.28
CA ASN A 931 -57.59 -32.25 4.84
C ASN A 931 -57.22 -30.87 4.28
N LEU A 932 -55.93 -30.54 4.20
CA LEU A 932 -55.47 -29.31 3.57
C LEU A 932 -55.25 -29.55 2.08
N SER A 933 -55.66 -28.59 1.25
CA SER A 933 -55.37 -28.63 -0.18
C SER A 933 -53.86 -28.61 -0.43
N PRO A 934 -53.36 -29.28 -1.49
CA PRO A 934 -51.97 -29.16 -1.89
C PRO A 934 -51.54 -27.69 -2.03
N GLY A 935 -50.40 -27.33 -1.45
CA GLY A 935 -49.94 -25.94 -1.43
C GLY A 935 -48.90 -25.66 -0.33
N LEU A 936 -48.38 -24.43 -0.36
CA LEU A 936 -47.44 -23.93 0.64
C LEU A 936 -48.20 -23.23 1.78
N TYR A 937 -47.84 -23.55 3.01
CA TYR A 937 -48.44 -22.96 4.20
C TYR A 937 -47.35 -22.44 5.14
N ILE A 938 -47.70 -21.45 5.97
CA ILE A 938 -46.85 -20.97 7.04
C ILE A 938 -47.26 -21.68 8.32
N LEU A 939 -46.37 -22.49 8.87
CA LEU A 939 -46.54 -23.14 10.15
C LEU A 939 -45.88 -22.28 11.24
N LYS A 940 -46.68 -21.76 12.15
CA LYS A 940 -46.22 -21.07 13.34
C LYS A 940 -46.29 -22.03 14.52
N ILE A 941 -45.16 -22.19 15.21
CA ILE A 941 -44.99 -23.12 16.33
C ILE A 941 -44.57 -22.31 17.54
N GLU A 942 -45.35 -22.39 18.61
CA GLU A 942 -45.07 -21.70 19.88
C GLU A 942 -45.11 -22.70 21.02
N SER A 943 -44.03 -22.82 21.79
CA SER A 943 -44.03 -23.56 23.06
C SER A 943 -45.02 -22.94 24.05
N VAL A 944 -45.70 -23.75 24.86
CA VAL A 944 -46.69 -23.25 25.84
C VAL A 944 -46.06 -22.35 26.90
N ASP A 945 -44.77 -22.53 27.23
CA ASP A 945 -44.01 -21.65 28.13
C ASP A 945 -43.48 -20.38 27.45
N LYS A 946 -43.79 -20.18 26.16
CA LYS A 946 -43.43 -19.04 25.29
C LYS A 946 -41.92 -18.79 25.14
N LYS A 947 -41.06 -19.75 25.50
CA LYS A 947 -39.61 -19.59 25.38
C LYS A 947 -39.10 -19.81 23.96
N HIS A 948 -39.81 -20.65 23.21
CA HIS A 948 -39.49 -21.00 21.83
C HIS A 948 -40.67 -20.67 20.92
N ASN A 949 -40.41 -19.91 19.86
CA ASN A 949 -41.35 -19.60 18.80
C ASN A 949 -40.62 -19.66 17.44
N GLN A 950 -41.24 -20.28 16.45
CA GLN A 950 -40.67 -20.45 15.11
C GLN A 950 -41.79 -20.39 14.07
N CYS A 951 -41.53 -19.68 12.96
CA CYS A 951 -42.35 -19.75 11.77
C CYS A 951 -41.57 -20.51 10.69
N SER A 952 -42.17 -21.56 10.15
CA SER A 952 -41.56 -22.41 9.12
C SER A 952 -42.52 -22.59 7.97
N LYS A 953 -42.01 -22.70 6.75
CA LYS A 953 -42.84 -23.01 5.57
C LYS A 953 -43.02 -24.52 5.48
N VAL A 954 -44.26 -24.99 5.39
CA VAL A 954 -44.59 -26.41 5.19
C VAL A 954 -45.27 -26.59 3.85
N LEU A 955 -44.78 -27.53 3.06
CA LEU A 955 -45.34 -27.90 1.77
C LEU A 955 -46.21 -29.16 1.92
N VAL A 956 -47.52 -29.01 1.69
CA VAL A 956 -48.48 -30.12 1.64
C VAL A 956 -48.68 -30.51 0.17
N LYS A 957 -48.49 -31.79 -0.15
CA LYS A 957 -48.53 -32.34 -1.52
C LYS A 957 -49.90 -32.84 -1.94
#